data_AF-A0A1B6K846-F1
#
_entry.id   AF-A0A1B6K846-F1
#
_cell.length_a   1.000
_cell.length_b   1.000
_cell.length_c   1.000
_cell.angle_alpha   90.00
_cell.angle_beta   90.00
_cell.angle_gamma   90.00
#
_symmetry.space_group_name_H-M   'P 1'
#
loop_
_entity.id
_entity.type
_entity.pdbx_description
1 polymer ?
#
loop_
_entity_poly.entity_id
_entity_poly.type
_entity_poly.pdbx_seq_one_letter_code
_entity_poly.pdbx_strand_id
1 'polypeptide(L)'
;MFLLRNVMRVNPDQGVGFAQMLVQDEEPLADINQIVDILMEQNLVQQCTAFLLDALKNNRPSEGPLQTRLLEMNLISAPQVADAILGNQMFTHYDRAHVAQLCEKAGLLQRALEHYTDLYDIKRAVVHTHLLNADWLVSYFGTLSVEDSLECLKAMLTANIRQNLQICVQIATKYHEQLTTKALIDLFESFKSYEGLFYFLGSIVNFSQDQEVHFKYIQAACKTGQIKEVERICRESNCYNAERVKNFLKEAKLTDQLPLIIVCDRFDFVHDLVLYLYRNNLQKYIEIYVQKVNPSRLPVVIGGLLDVDCSEDIIKNLILVVRGQFSTDELVEEVEKRNRLKLLLPWLESRVQEGCVEPATHNALAKIYIDSNNNPERFLKENQFYNSNVVGKYCEKRDPHLACVAYERGQCDRELINVCNENSLFKSEARYLVRRRDPELWAEVLNESNPFKRQLIDQVVQTALSETQDPEDISVTVKAFMTADLPNELIELLEKIVLDNSVFSDHRNLQNLLILTAIKADRTRVMEYINRLDNYDAPDIANIAINNELYEEAFAIFKKFDVNTSAIQVLIDHVNNLDRAYEFAERCNEPAVWSQLAKAQLKQGLVKEAIDSFIKADDPSAYIDVVETAHKTGSWEDLVRYLQMSRKKARESYIESELIYAYARTNRLADLEEFISGPNHADIQKIGDRCFDDEMYEPAKLLYNNVSNFARLAITLVHLKEFQGAVDSARKANSTRTWKEVCFACVDSQEFRLAQMCGLHIVVHADELEDLINYYQDRGYFEELINLLEAALGLERAHMGMFTELAILYSKYKPAKMREHLELFWSRVNIPKVLRAAEQAHLWAELVFLYDKYEEYDNAVIAMMTHPSEAWREGHFKDIITKVANIELYYKAIQFYLDYKPLLLNDVLLVLTPRMDHTRSVSFFTKVNHLQLVKPYLRSVQSLNNKAINEALNNLLIEEEDYQGLRTSIDAFDNFDNIALAQKLEKHELIEFRRIAAYLYKGNNRWKQSVELCKKDRLFKDAMEYAAESKNADVAEELLSWFLEKGSHDCFAACLFQCYDLLHPDVILELAWRHNIMDFAMPYLIQVTREYTSKVDKLVESDQRRAEEHSEQEHKPMIMPEPQLMLTAGPGIIGPGYSPAYPNSYTTPVMPYLGYGM
;
A
#
# COMPACT_ATOMS: atom_id res chain seq x y z
N MET A 1 -62.99 -18.49 23.36
CA MET A 1 -62.07 -19.58 23.74
C MET A 1 -62.70 -20.97 23.83
N PHE A 2 -63.73 -21.22 24.66
CA PHE A 2 -64.37 -22.56 24.72
C PHE A 2 -64.99 -23.01 23.38
N LEU A 3 -65.67 -22.10 22.68
CA LEU A 3 -66.18 -22.31 21.32
C LEU A 3 -65.05 -22.57 20.30
N LEU A 4 -63.94 -21.84 20.40
CA LEU A 4 -62.76 -22.02 19.54
C LEU A 4 -62.15 -23.43 19.72
N ARG A 5 -62.02 -23.91 20.97
CA ARG A 5 -61.55 -25.27 21.30
C ARG A 5 -62.46 -26.36 20.72
N ASN A 6 -63.78 -26.17 20.74
CA ASN A 6 -64.72 -27.14 20.18
C ASN A 6 -64.74 -27.11 18.64
N VAL A 7 -64.66 -25.94 18.01
CA VAL A 7 -64.60 -25.81 16.54
C VAL A 7 -63.29 -26.39 16.01
N MET A 8 -62.16 -26.12 16.67
CA MET A 8 -60.85 -26.69 16.34
C MET A 8 -60.84 -28.22 16.39
N ARG A 9 -61.55 -28.84 17.36
CA ARG A 9 -61.68 -30.30 17.46
C ARG A 9 -62.53 -30.94 16.36
N VAL A 10 -63.47 -30.20 15.78
CA VAL A 10 -64.43 -30.72 14.80
C VAL A 10 -63.95 -30.49 13.36
N ASN A 11 -63.38 -29.32 13.07
CA ASN A 11 -62.83 -29.01 11.75
C ASN A 11 -61.71 -27.95 11.84
N PRO A 12 -60.43 -28.35 11.72
CA PRO A 12 -59.28 -27.47 11.89
C PRO A 12 -59.28 -26.25 10.94
N ASP A 13 -59.59 -26.44 9.65
CA ASP A 13 -59.55 -25.37 8.65
C ASP A 13 -60.61 -24.29 8.89
N GLN A 14 -61.82 -24.68 9.31
CA GLN A 14 -62.88 -23.72 9.67
C GLN A 14 -62.58 -22.99 10.98
N GLY A 15 -61.87 -23.65 11.91
CA GLY A 15 -61.43 -23.00 13.13
C GLY A 15 -60.34 -21.95 12.89
N VAL A 16 -59.46 -22.12 11.90
CA VAL A 16 -58.48 -21.09 11.51
C VAL A 16 -59.19 -19.88 10.92
N GLY A 17 -60.18 -20.08 10.04
CA GLY A 17 -61.02 -18.98 9.54
C GLY A 17 -61.80 -18.27 10.65
N PHE A 18 -62.28 -19.01 11.66
CA PHE A 18 -62.94 -18.43 12.84
C PHE A 18 -61.97 -17.68 13.76
N ALA A 19 -60.73 -18.16 13.91
CA ALA A 19 -59.65 -17.47 14.62
C ALA A 19 -59.23 -16.17 13.90
N GLN A 20 -59.15 -16.19 12.56
CA GLN A 20 -58.85 -15.01 11.73
C GLN A 20 -59.96 -13.94 11.85
N MET A 21 -61.23 -14.34 11.85
CA MET A 21 -62.36 -13.42 12.05
C MET A 21 -62.36 -12.77 13.44
N LEU A 22 -61.85 -13.45 14.48
CA LEU A 22 -61.76 -12.91 15.84
C LEU A 22 -60.65 -11.85 16.01
N VAL A 23 -59.74 -11.72 15.03
CA VAL A 23 -58.56 -10.83 15.07
C VAL A 23 -58.70 -9.67 14.06
N GLN A 24 -59.70 -9.69 13.17
CA GLN A 24 -59.88 -8.67 12.11
C GLN A 24 -60.42 -7.31 12.59
N ASP A 25 -61.01 -7.20 13.79
CA ASP A 25 -61.48 -5.92 14.35
C ASP A 25 -60.37 -5.17 15.10
N GLU A 26 -60.43 -3.81 15.10
CA GLU A 26 -59.38 -2.93 15.65
C GLU A 26 -59.07 -3.13 17.16
N GLU A 27 -59.97 -3.76 17.91
CA GLU A 27 -59.72 -4.28 19.26
C GLU A 27 -59.83 -5.82 19.24
N PRO A 28 -58.75 -6.58 19.50
CA PRO A 28 -58.81 -8.04 19.46
C PRO A 28 -59.67 -8.56 20.61
N LEU A 29 -60.77 -9.24 20.28
CA LEU A 29 -61.73 -9.83 21.24
C LEU A 29 -61.16 -11.06 21.98
N ALA A 30 -59.95 -11.52 21.65
CA ALA A 30 -59.24 -12.60 22.34
C ALA A 30 -57.71 -12.42 22.27
N ASP A 31 -57.01 -12.87 23.30
CA ASP A 31 -55.54 -12.81 23.40
C ASP A 31 -54.88 -13.77 22.41
N ILE A 32 -54.05 -13.22 21.50
CA ILE A 32 -53.36 -13.94 20.42
C ILE A 32 -52.50 -15.09 20.98
N ASN A 33 -51.89 -14.90 22.15
CA ASN A 33 -51.09 -15.93 22.80
C ASN A 33 -51.91 -17.20 23.12
N GLN A 34 -53.13 -17.02 23.63
CA GLN A 34 -53.99 -18.13 24.01
C GLN A 34 -54.55 -18.87 22.79
N ILE A 35 -54.71 -18.20 21.65
CA ILE A 35 -55.11 -18.85 20.38
C ILE A 35 -53.96 -19.71 19.85
N VAL A 36 -52.73 -19.21 19.92
CA VAL A 36 -51.51 -19.95 19.55
C VAL A 36 -51.29 -21.16 20.46
N ASP A 37 -51.51 -21.01 21.78
CA ASP A 37 -51.40 -22.12 22.73
C ASP A 37 -52.44 -23.23 22.44
N ILE A 38 -53.67 -22.87 22.04
CA ILE A 38 -54.71 -23.85 21.64
C ILE A 38 -54.35 -24.57 20.34
N LEU A 39 -53.73 -23.88 19.37
CA LEU A 39 -53.25 -24.46 18.11
C LEU A 39 -52.05 -25.40 18.34
N MET A 40 -51.18 -25.04 19.29
CA MET A 40 -50.02 -25.82 19.72
C MET A 40 -50.42 -27.06 20.51
N GLU A 41 -51.43 -26.97 21.39
CA GLU A 41 -52.01 -28.11 22.13
C GLU A 41 -52.54 -29.21 21.19
N GLN A 42 -52.92 -28.88 19.95
CA GLN A 42 -53.41 -29.82 18.93
C GLN A 42 -52.37 -30.19 17.86
N ASN A 43 -51.13 -29.71 17.98
CA ASN A 43 -50.01 -30.00 17.07
C ASN A 43 -50.22 -29.55 15.60
N LEU A 44 -51.03 -28.49 15.38
CA LEU A 44 -51.40 -27.98 14.05
C LEU A 44 -50.44 -26.88 13.57
N VAL A 45 -49.17 -27.25 13.31
CA VAL A 45 -48.07 -26.30 13.06
C VAL A 45 -48.22 -25.48 11.76
N GLN A 46 -48.69 -26.08 10.67
CA GLN A 46 -48.87 -25.38 9.38
C GLN A 46 -49.99 -24.31 9.45
N GLN A 47 -51.09 -24.66 10.12
CA GLN A 47 -52.23 -23.77 10.33
C GLN A 47 -51.89 -22.65 11.32
N CYS A 48 -51.10 -22.96 12.37
CA CYS A 48 -50.55 -21.97 13.29
C CYS A 48 -49.63 -20.97 12.58
N THR A 49 -48.79 -21.46 11.65
CA THR A 49 -47.90 -20.62 10.85
C THR A 49 -48.69 -19.68 9.93
N ALA A 50 -49.72 -20.18 9.24
CA ALA A 50 -50.58 -19.34 8.39
C ALA A 50 -51.34 -18.28 9.21
N PHE A 51 -51.87 -18.65 10.37
CA PHE A 51 -52.54 -17.72 11.29
C PHE A 51 -51.59 -16.63 11.81
N LEU A 52 -50.38 -17.01 12.25
CA LEU A 52 -49.38 -16.07 12.76
C LEU A 52 -48.81 -15.17 11.65
N LEU A 53 -48.64 -15.66 10.43
CA LEU A 53 -48.23 -14.83 9.28
C LEU A 53 -49.27 -13.77 8.92
N ASP A 54 -50.57 -14.06 9.09
CA ASP A 54 -51.65 -13.08 8.91
C ASP A 54 -51.76 -12.11 10.10
N ALA A 55 -51.63 -12.62 11.33
CA ALA A 55 -51.76 -11.82 12.55
C ALA A 55 -50.58 -10.85 12.75
N LEU A 56 -49.36 -11.23 12.35
CA LEU A 56 -48.14 -10.46 12.55
C LEU A 56 -47.77 -9.54 11.37
N LYS A 57 -48.69 -9.31 10.41
CA LYS A 57 -48.46 -8.47 9.22
C LYS A 57 -47.98 -7.05 9.51
N ASN A 58 -48.33 -6.51 10.68
CA ASN A 58 -48.00 -5.14 11.06
C ASN A 58 -46.62 -4.99 11.76
N ASN A 59 -45.88 -6.09 11.94
CA ASN A 59 -44.50 -6.13 12.49
C ASN A 59 -44.30 -5.20 13.71
N ARG A 60 -45.17 -5.30 14.72
CA ARG A 60 -45.14 -4.40 15.88
C ARG A 60 -44.07 -4.83 16.90
N PRO A 61 -43.36 -3.88 17.56
CA PRO A 61 -42.37 -4.21 18.59
C PRO A 61 -42.93 -5.02 19.78
N SER A 62 -44.22 -4.87 20.10
CA SER A 62 -44.92 -5.62 21.15
C SER A 62 -45.09 -7.12 20.83
N GLU A 63 -44.91 -7.51 19.56
CA GLU A 63 -45.12 -8.87 19.07
C GLU A 63 -43.78 -9.64 18.90
N GLY A 64 -42.64 -9.06 19.30
CA GLY A 64 -41.32 -9.69 19.20
C GLY A 64 -41.20 -11.11 19.80
N PRO A 65 -41.80 -11.40 20.98
CA PRO A 65 -41.83 -12.76 21.52
C PRO A 65 -42.63 -13.75 20.66
N LEU A 66 -43.69 -13.29 20.00
CA LEU A 66 -44.50 -14.10 19.07
C LEU A 66 -43.77 -14.35 17.75
N GLN A 67 -43.01 -13.36 17.25
CA GLN A 67 -42.13 -13.53 16.08
C GLN A 67 -41.02 -14.55 16.38
N THR A 68 -40.43 -14.50 17.57
CA THR A 68 -39.40 -15.44 18.01
C THR A 68 -39.97 -16.86 18.10
N ARG A 69 -41.16 -17.03 18.69
CA ARG A 69 -41.86 -18.32 18.76
C ARG A 69 -42.27 -18.86 17.38
N LEU A 70 -42.69 -18.01 16.45
CA LEU A 70 -43.01 -18.41 15.07
C LEU A 70 -41.77 -18.98 14.37
N LEU A 71 -40.63 -18.32 14.51
CA LEU A 71 -39.36 -18.76 13.92
C LEU A 71 -38.84 -20.02 14.62
N GLU A 72 -38.89 -20.10 15.95
CA GLU A 72 -38.50 -21.27 16.73
C GLU A 72 -39.31 -22.52 16.32
N MET A 73 -40.65 -22.38 16.27
CA MET A 73 -41.54 -23.46 15.85
C MET A 73 -41.19 -23.94 14.44
N ASN A 74 -41.06 -23.02 13.48
CA ASN A 74 -40.75 -23.37 12.09
C ASN A 74 -39.33 -23.93 11.91
N LEU A 75 -38.34 -23.46 12.67
CA LEU A 75 -36.98 -24.00 12.62
C LEU A 75 -36.90 -25.43 13.16
N ILE A 76 -37.75 -25.81 14.11
CA ILE A 76 -37.80 -27.17 14.67
C ILE A 76 -38.61 -28.12 13.77
N SER A 77 -39.74 -27.66 13.22
CA SER A 77 -40.67 -28.53 12.48
C SER A 77 -40.49 -28.53 10.96
N ALA A 78 -40.13 -27.38 10.37
CA ALA A 78 -40.09 -27.15 8.92
C ALA A 78 -39.04 -26.09 8.52
N PRO A 79 -37.73 -26.43 8.57
CA PRO A 79 -36.64 -25.48 8.34
C PRO A 79 -36.71 -24.72 7.02
N GLN A 80 -37.28 -25.31 5.96
CA GLN A 80 -37.47 -24.68 4.66
C GLN A 80 -38.46 -23.50 4.68
N VAL A 81 -39.50 -23.59 5.53
CA VAL A 81 -40.47 -22.51 5.70
C VAL A 81 -39.84 -21.37 6.51
N ALA A 82 -39.05 -21.71 7.53
CA ALA A 82 -38.28 -20.71 8.28
C ALA A 82 -37.26 -19.99 7.40
N ASP A 83 -36.55 -20.69 6.52
CA ASP A 83 -35.61 -20.08 5.56
C ASP A 83 -36.31 -19.13 4.59
N ALA A 84 -37.50 -19.48 4.10
CA ALA A 84 -38.31 -18.59 3.27
C ALA A 84 -38.80 -17.34 4.03
N ILE A 85 -39.18 -17.49 5.30
CA ILE A 85 -39.62 -16.36 6.14
C ILE A 85 -38.46 -15.41 6.44
N LEU A 86 -37.30 -15.95 6.81
CA LEU A 86 -36.07 -15.18 7.08
C LEU A 86 -35.53 -14.52 5.81
N GLY A 87 -35.53 -15.23 4.69
CA GLY A 87 -35.10 -14.72 3.38
C GLY A 87 -35.97 -13.56 2.86
N ASN A 88 -37.26 -13.54 3.20
CA ASN A 88 -38.17 -12.46 2.83
C ASN A 88 -38.11 -11.24 3.78
N GLN A 89 -37.29 -11.28 4.83
CA GLN A 89 -37.13 -10.19 5.82
C GLN A 89 -38.46 -9.67 6.42
N MET A 90 -39.45 -10.55 6.61
CA MET A 90 -40.80 -10.12 7.02
C MET A 90 -40.88 -9.61 8.47
N PHE A 91 -39.89 -9.92 9.31
CA PHE A 91 -39.88 -9.59 10.73
C PHE A 91 -38.53 -9.00 11.14
N THR A 92 -38.54 -8.03 12.05
CA THR A 92 -37.32 -7.30 12.46
C THR A 92 -37.03 -7.34 13.97
N HIS A 93 -37.99 -7.76 14.79
CA HIS A 93 -37.97 -7.59 16.25
C HIS A 93 -37.84 -8.91 17.04
N TYR A 94 -37.45 -10.02 16.41
CA TYR A 94 -37.20 -11.31 17.08
C TYR A 94 -35.80 -11.39 17.72
N ASP A 95 -35.62 -12.34 18.66
CA ASP A 95 -34.32 -12.62 19.28
C ASP A 95 -33.35 -13.27 18.28
N ARG A 96 -32.42 -12.44 17.77
CA ARG A 96 -31.45 -12.84 16.74
C ARG A 96 -30.46 -13.88 17.24
N ALA A 97 -30.04 -13.83 18.51
CA ALA A 97 -29.05 -14.75 19.06
C ALA A 97 -29.64 -16.15 19.24
N HIS A 98 -30.88 -16.22 19.75
CA HIS A 98 -31.59 -17.48 19.90
C HIS A 98 -31.92 -18.14 18.55
N VAL A 99 -32.39 -17.33 17.58
CA VAL A 99 -32.68 -17.80 16.21
C VAL A 99 -31.40 -18.26 15.49
N ALA A 100 -30.27 -17.56 15.65
CA ALA A 100 -28.99 -17.97 15.05
C ALA A 100 -28.54 -19.37 15.52
N GLN A 101 -28.63 -19.65 16.83
CA GLN A 101 -28.29 -20.96 17.39
C GLN A 101 -29.21 -22.07 16.88
N LEU A 102 -30.50 -21.77 16.70
CA LEU A 102 -31.47 -22.71 16.13
C LEU A 102 -31.23 -22.95 14.64
N CYS A 103 -30.85 -21.90 13.88
CA CYS A 103 -30.44 -22.03 12.48
C CYS A 103 -29.18 -22.91 12.33
N GLU A 104 -28.19 -22.79 13.23
CA GLU A 104 -27.01 -23.67 13.23
C GLU A 104 -27.39 -25.12 13.51
N LYS A 105 -28.26 -25.38 14.50
CA LYS A 105 -28.77 -26.74 14.79
C LYS A 105 -29.61 -27.33 13.65
N ALA A 106 -30.32 -26.48 12.91
CA ALA A 106 -31.13 -26.88 11.75
C ALA A 106 -30.32 -27.03 10.45
N GLY A 107 -29.01 -26.76 10.46
CA GLY A 107 -28.13 -26.86 9.29
C GLY A 107 -28.21 -25.67 8.32
N LEU A 108 -28.91 -24.59 8.69
CA LEU A 108 -29.05 -23.35 7.90
C LEU A 108 -27.93 -22.36 8.25
N LEU A 109 -26.68 -22.74 7.96
CA LEU A 109 -25.48 -21.97 8.35
C LEU A 109 -25.42 -20.58 7.70
N GLN A 110 -25.97 -20.39 6.49
CA GLN A 110 -26.00 -19.07 5.82
C GLN A 110 -26.81 -18.05 6.63
N ARG A 111 -28.00 -18.45 7.12
CA ARG A 111 -28.85 -17.58 7.96
C ARG A 111 -28.32 -17.43 9.37
N ALA A 112 -27.67 -18.47 9.91
CA ALA A 112 -26.98 -18.36 11.20
C ALA A 112 -25.88 -17.29 11.16
N LEU A 113 -25.08 -17.24 10.09
CA LEU A 113 -24.04 -16.23 9.89
C LEU A 113 -24.57 -14.79 9.73
N GLU A 114 -25.76 -14.58 9.15
CA GLU A 114 -26.40 -13.25 9.08
C GLU A 114 -26.87 -12.74 10.45
N HIS A 115 -27.11 -13.65 11.40
CA HIS A 115 -27.64 -13.32 12.71
C HIS A 115 -26.59 -13.39 13.84
N TYR A 116 -25.44 -14.01 13.60
CA TYR A 116 -24.32 -13.97 14.52
C TYR A 116 -23.69 -12.58 14.57
N THR A 117 -23.60 -12.02 15.77
CA THR A 117 -22.90 -10.76 16.04
C THR A 117 -21.55 -10.96 16.73
N ASP A 118 -21.28 -12.16 17.25
CA ASP A 118 -20.02 -12.51 17.92
C ASP A 118 -19.03 -13.13 16.92
N LEU A 119 -17.82 -12.57 16.89
CA LEU A 119 -16.68 -13.03 16.09
C LEU A 119 -16.30 -14.49 16.38
N TYR A 120 -16.50 -14.99 17.60
CA TYR A 120 -16.21 -16.38 17.93
C TYR A 120 -17.16 -17.36 17.21
N ASP A 121 -18.46 -17.05 17.20
CA ASP A 121 -19.47 -17.85 16.52
C ASP A 121 -19.35 -17.73 15.00
N ILE A 122 -19.01 -16.53 14.49
CA ILE A 122 -18.69 -16.31 13.07
C ILE A 122 -17.47 -17.17 12.67
N LYS A 123 -16.37 -17.15 13.45
CA LYS A 123 -15.19 -18.00 13.17
C LYS A 123 -15.53 -19.48 13.17
N ARG A 124 -16.38 -19.95 14.10
CA ARG A 124 -16.82 -21.36 14.15
C ARG A 124 -17.63 -21.73 12.90
N ALA A 125 -18.58 -20.89 12.50
CA ALA A 125 -19.49 -21.19 11.40
C ALA A 125 -18.87 -20.98 10.00
N VAL A 126 -17.99 -19.98 9.83
CA VAL A 126 -17.30 -19.69 8.55
C VAL A 126 -16.32 -20.80 8.15
N VAL A 127 -15.79 -21.56 9.12
CA VAL A 127 -14.89 -22.70 8.85
C VAL A 127 -15.58 -23.83 8.06
N HIS A 128 -16.91 -23.95 8.14
CA HIS A 128 -17.69 -24.94 7.41
C HIS A 128 -18.03 -24.50 5.97
N THR A 129 -17.01 -24.09 5.21
CA THR A 129 -17.15 -23.56 3.84
C THR A 129 -17.79 -24.52 2.83
N HIS A 130 -17.84 -25.83 3.10
CA HIS A 130 -18.48 -26.83 2.23
C HIS A 130 -20.00 -26.73 2.20
N LEU A 131 -20.60 -26.06 3.19
CA LEU A 131 -22.04 -25.87 3.34
C LEU A 131 -22.48 -24.46 2.94
N LEU A 132 -21.55 -23.60 2.55
CA LEU A 132 -21.78 -22.19 2.23
C LEU A 132 -21.62 -21.93 0.74
N ASN A 133 -22.48 -21.08 0.18
CA ASN A 133 -22.35 -20.64 -1.21
C ASN A 133 -21.19 -19.62 -1.30
N ALA A 134 -20.25 -19.86 -2.22
CA ALA A 134 -19.05 -19.04 -2.40
C ALA A 134 -19.38 -17.58 -2.74
N ASP A 135 -20.36 -17.32 -3.60
CA ASP A 135 -20.73 -15.96 -4.03
C ASP A 135 -21.40 -15.15 -2.91
N TRP A 136 -22.19 -15.84 -2.07
CA TRP A 136 -22.81 -15.24 -0.91
C TRP A 136 -21.75 -14.89 0.15
N LEU A 137 -20.81 -15.79 0.40
CA LEU A 137 -19.73 -15.58 1.37
C LEU A 137 -18.84 -14.41 0.96
N VAL A 138 -18.50 -14.26 -0.33
CA VAL A 138 -17.77 -13.08 -0.84
C VAL A 138 -18.55 -11.78 -0.63
N SER A 139 -19.89 -11.81 -0.71
CA SER A 139 -20.71 -10.61 -0.45
C SER A 139 -20.84 -10.31 1.05
N TYR A 140 -20.89 -11.36 1.89
CA TYR A 140 -20.94 -11.27 3.34
C TYR A 140 -19.67 -10.63 3.93
N PHE A 141 -18.49 -10.93 3.40
CA PHE A 141 -17.25 -10.25 3.81
C PHE A 141 -17.25 -8.74 3.56
N GLY A 142 -18.12 -8.23 2.68
CA GLY A 142 -18.31 -6.78 2.52
C GLY A 142 -19.13 -6.12 3.64
N THR A 143 -19.79 -6.91 4.48
CA THR A 143 -20.56 -6.45 5.65
C THR A 143 -19.76 -6.53 6.96
N LEU A 144 -18.63 -7.26 6.94
CA LEU A 144 -17.72 -7.41 8.07
C LEU A 144 -16.74 -6.24 8.15
N SER A 145 -16.23 -5.96 9.35
CA SER A 145 -15.16 -4.98 9.54
C SER A 145 -13.84 -5.45 8.91
N VAL A 146 -12.90 -4.54 8.68
CA VAL A 146 -11.58 -4.82 8.08
C VAL A 146 -10.78 -5.81 8.96
N GLU A 147 -10.83 -5.64 10.28
CA GLU A 147 -10.13 -6.50 11.25
C GLU A 147 -10.79 -7.87 11.35
N ASP A 148 -12.12 -7.93 11.47
CA ASP A 148 -12.88 -9.18 11.53
C ASP A 148 -12.70 -10.00 10.24
N SER A 149 -12.64 -9.33 9.09
CA SER A 149 -12.38 -9.95 7.79
C SER A 149 -11.00 -10.60 7.73
N LEU A 150 -9.95 -9.94 8.23
CA LEU A 150 -8.60 -10.52 8.29
C LEU A 150 -8.53 -11.71 9.24
N GLU A 151 -9.18 -11.65 10.39
CA GLU A 151 -9.23 -12.76 11.34
C GLU A 151 -10.06 -13.94 10.83
N CYS A 152 -11.15 -13.68 10.12
CA CYS A 152 -11.94 -14.71 9.46
C CYS A 152 -11.18 -15.36 8.29
N LEU A 153 -10.46 -14.58 7.47
CA LEU A 153 -9.56 -15.12 6.45
C LEU A 153 -8.45 -15.98 7.08
N LYS A 154 -7.87 -15.55 8.20
CA LYS A 154 -6.87 -16.32 8.96
C LYS A 154 -7.46 -17.63 9.50
N ALA A 155 -8.67 -17.61 10.03
CA ALA A 155 -9.37 -18.80 10.50
C ALA A 155 -9.69 -19.78 9.36
N MET A 156 -10.16 -19.27 8.20
CA MET A 156 -10.41 -20.08 7.01
C MET A 156 -9.13 -20.73 6.47
N LEU A 157 -8.02 -19.99 6.41
CA LEU A 157 -6.74 -20.52 5.97
C LEU A 157 -6.15 -21.52 6.97
N THR A 158 -6.35 -21.33 8.28
CA THR A 158 -5.87 -22.26 9.31
C THR A 158 -6.61 -23.59 9.27
N ALA A 159 -7.93 -23.58 9.01
CA ALA A 159 -8.74 -24.78 9.01
C ALA A 159 -8.51 -25.68 7.78
N ASN A 160 -8.48 -25.11 6.57
CA ASN A 160 -8.25 -25.91 5.36
C ASN A 160 -7.71 -25.08 4.19
N ILE A 161 -6.38 -25.04 4.05
CA ILE A 161 -5.67 -24.23 3.06
C ILE A 161 -6.14 -24.54 1.63
N ARG A 162 -6.28 -25.82 1.24
CA ARG A 162 -6.50 -26.18 -0.18
C ARG A 162 -7.88 -25.81 -0.72
N GLN A 163 -8.93 -25.99 0.09
CA GLN A 163 -10.30 -25.70 -0.35
C GLN A 163 -10.67 -24.23 -0.17
N ASN A 164 -10.12 -23.56 0.86
CA ASN A 164 -10.46 -22.18 1.15
C ASN A 164 -9.60 -21.16 0.38
N LEU A 165 -8.47 -21.57 -0.23
CA LEU A 165 -7.57 -20.66 -0.94
C LEU A 165 -8.28 -19.87 -2.04
N GLN A 166 -9.10 -20.54 -2.87
CA GLN A 166 -9.77 -19.90 -4.00
C GLN A 166 -10.77 -18.83 -3.54
N ILE A 167 -11.52 -19.12 -2.46
CA ILE A 167 -12.47 -18.19 -1.86
C ILE A 167 -11.72 -17.02 -1.20
N CYS A 168 -10.64 -17.30 -0.46
CA CYS A 168 -9.79 -16.25 0.14
C CYS A 168 -9.20 -15.32 -0.92
N VAL A 169 -8.76 -15.84 -2.06
CA VAL A 169 -8.23 -15.04 -3.17
C VAL A 169 -9.32 -14.18 -3.81
N GLN A 170 -10.54 -14.69 -3.98
CA GLN A 170 -11.67 -13.91 -4.50
C GLN A 170 -12.07 -12.77 -3.54
N ILE A 171 -12.13 -13.05 -2.24
CA ILE A 171 -12.39 -12.04 -1.20
C ILE A 171 -11.27 -10.98 -1.21
N ALA A 172 -10.02 -11.43 -1.19
CA ALA A 172 -8.85 -10.55 -1.22
C ALA A 172 -8.87 -9.66 -2.48
N THR A 173 -9.21 -10.20 -3.65
CA THR A 173 -9.29 -9.44 -4.91
C THR A 173 -10.44 -8.42 -4.91
N LYS A 174 -11.58 -8.73 -4.30
CA LYS A 174 -12.74 -7.82 -4.29
C LYS A 174 -12.58 -6.69 -3.26
N TYR A 175 -11.90 -6.93 -2.14
CA TYR A 175 -11.75 -5.99 -1.03
C TYR A 175 -10.30 -5.55 -0.78
N HIS A 176 -9.40 -5.63 -1.77
CA HIS A 176 -7.98 -5.29 -1.59
C HIS A 176 -7.76 -3.82 -1.19
N GLU A 177 -8.64 -2.90 -1.59
CA GLU A 177 -8.55 -1.48 -1.23
C GLU A 177 -8.82 -1.25 0.26
N GLN A 178 -9.73 -2.05 0.85
CA GLN A 178 -10.12 -1.93 2.27
C GLN A 178 -9.17 -2.70 3.19
N LEU A 179 -8.70 -3.88 2.77
CA LEU A 179 -7.84 -4.76 3.57
C LEU A 179 -6.34 -4.40 3.48
N THR A 180 -5.96 -3.51 2.55
CA THR A 180 -4.58 -3.16 2.16
C THR A 180 -3.74 -4.31 1.60
N THR A 181 -3.02 -4.05 0.50
CA THR A 181 -2.22 -5.08 -0.21
C THR A 181 -1.09 -5.64 0.67
N LYS A 182 -0.51 -4.84 1.57
CA LYS A 182 0.57 -5.28 2.47
C LYS A 182 0.11 -6.30 3.51
N ALA A 183 -1.02 -6.06 4.19
CA ALA A 183 -1.55 -6.98 5.18
C ALA A 183 -1.96 -8.33 4.56
N LEU A 184 -2.49 -8.30 3.33
CA LEU A 184 -2.80 -9.51 2.57
C LEU A 184 -1.53 -10.27 2.13
N ILE A 185 -0.46 -9.57 1.72
CA ILE A 185 0.84 -10.20 1.42
C ILE A 185 1.39 -10.88 2.68
N ASP A 186 1.42 -10.20 3.83
CA ASP A 186 1.90 -10.75 5.09
C ASP A 186 1.06 -11.97 5.53
N LEU A 187 -0.25 -11.91 5.34
CA LEU A 187 -1.16 -13.02 5.61
C LEU A 187 -0.79 -14.24 4.76
N PHE A 188 -0.70 -14.11 3.43
CA PHE A 188 -0.36 -15.25 2.56
C PHE A 188 1.07 -15.77 2.77
N GLU A 189 2.02 -14.89 3.13
CA GLU A 189 3.40 -15.28 3.47
C GLU A 189 3.47 -16.07 4.78
N SER A 190 2.69 -15.69 5.80
CA SER A 190 2.65 -16.40 7.08
C SER A 190 2.21 -17.87 6.93
N PHE A 191 1.33 -18.14 5.96
CA PHE A 191 0.87 -19.50 5.61
C PHE A 191 1.69 -20.19 4.51
N LYS A 192 2.74 -19.53 3.98
CA LYS A 192 3.59 -20.02 2.86
C LYS A 192 2.81 -20.37 1.58
N SER A 193 1.67 -19.72 1.36
CA SER A 193 0.78 -19.99 0.23
C SER A 193 1.15 -19.17 -1.01
N TYR A 194 2.23 -19.57 -1.70
CA TYR A 194 2.71 -18.88 -2.90
C TYR A 194 1.74 -18.94 -4.09
N GLU A 195 0.90 -19.97 -4.18
CA GLU A 195 -0.17 -20.07 -5.19
C GLU A 195 -1.27 -19.03 -4.95
N GLY A 196 -1.70 -18.85 -3.70
CA GLY A 196 -2.69 -17.82 -3.35
C GLY A 196 -2.15 -16.41 -3.56
N LEU A 197 -0.90 -16.18 -3.17
CA LEU A 197 -0.21 -14.91 -3.43
C LEU A 197 -0.09 -14.63 -4.93
N PHE A 198 0.21 -15.65 -5.75
CA PHE A 198 0.25 -15.51 -7.21
C PHE A 198 -1.11 -15.12 -7.80
N TYR A 199 -2.20 -15.83 -7.48
CA TYR A 199 -3.51 -15.49 -8.04
C TYR A 199 -4.04 -14.14 -7.55
N PHE A 200 -3.79 -13.79 -6.29
CA PHE A 200 -4.17 -12.50 -5.71
C PHE A 200 -3.39 -11.33 -6.32
N LEU A 201 -2.06 -11.44 -6.38
CA LEU A 201 -1.24 -10.37 -6.93
C LEU A 201 -1.42 -10.27 -8.45
N GLY A 202 -1.73 -11.36 -9.16
CA GLY A 202 -1.93 -11.34 -10.62
C GLY A 202 -3.09 -10.45 -11.08
N SER A 203 -4.12 -10.29 -10.25
CA SER A 203 -5.23 -9.37 -10.53
C SER A 203 -4.87 -7.90 -10.25
N ILE A 204 -3.91 -7.64 -9.35
CA ILE A 204 -3.55 -6.31 -8.87
C ILE A 204 -2.32 -5.73 -9.58
N VAL A 205 -1.38 -6.58 -10.01
CA VAL A 205 -0.06 -6.16 -10.53
C VAL A 205 -0.16 -5.28 -11.79
N ASN A 206 -1.21 -5.42 -12.59
CA ASN A 206 -1.44 -4.55 -13.76
C ASN A 206 -1.84 -3.12 -13.38
N PHE A 207 -2.37 -2.91 -12.17
CA PHE A 207 -2.89 -1.62 -11.69
C PHE A 207 -1.99 -0.97 -10.62
N SER A 208 -1.21 -1.76 -9.89
CA SER A 208 -0.31 -1.27 -8.84
C SER A 208 1.01 -0.75 -9.41
N GLN A 209 1.48 0.39 -8.89
CA GLN A 209 2.81 0.95 -9.19
C GLN A 209 3.87 0.61 -8.12
N ASP A 210 3.51 -0.21 -7.11
CA ASP A 210 4.39 -0.49 -5.98
C ASP A 210 5.49 -1.50 -6.33
N GLN A 211 6.75 -1.10 -6.15
CA GLN A 211 7.92 -1.91 -6.51
C GLN A 211 7.99 -3.25 -5.77
N GLU A 212 7.49 -3.27 -4.52
CA GLU A 212 7.47 -4.47 -3.69
C GLU A 212 6.41 -5.47 -4.16
N VAL A 213 5.25 -5.00 -4.62
CA VAL A 213 4.17 -5.84 -5.16
C VAL A 213 4.65 -6.56 -6.42
N HIS A 214 5.30 -5.83 -7.32
CA HIS A 214 5.89 -6.38 -8.55
C HIS A 214 6.99 -7.40 -8.24
N PHE A 215 7.88 -7.11 -7.28
CA PHE A 215 8.93 -8.04 -6.87
C PHE A 215 8.38 -9.32 -6.23
N LYS A 216 7.42 -9.18 -5.29
CA LYS A 216 6.78 -10.31 -4.61
C LYS A 216 5.96 -11.16 -5.58
N TYR A 217 5.34 -10.55 -6.59
CA TYR A 217 4.69 -11.30 -7.65
C TYR A 217 5.68 -12.12 -8.49
N ILE A 218 6.80 -11.52 -8.90
CA ILE A 218 7.87 -12.23 -9.63
C ILE A 218 8.39 -13.40 -8.77
N GLN A 219 8.56 -13.19 -7.46
CA GLN A 219 8.98 -14.24 -6.54
C GLN A 219 7.95 -15.36 -6.42
N ALA A 220 6.66 -15.03 -6.32
CA ALA A 220 5.57 -16.00 -6.26
C ALA A 220 5.47 -16.80 -7.56
N ALA A 221 5.48 -16.12 -8.71
CA ALA A 221 5.43 -16.72 -10.05
C ALA A 221 6.63 -17.64 -10.35
N CYS A 222 7.83 -17.28 -9.87
CA CYS A 222 9.01 -18.15 -9.99
C CYS A 222 8.86 -19.42 -9.14
N LYS A 223 8.32 -19.31 -7.93
CA LYS A 223 8.12 -20.46 -7.03
C LYS A 223 6.98 -21.38 -7.46
N THR A 224 5.96 -20.85 -8.13
CA THR A 224 4.84 -21.64 -8.71
C THR A 224 5.16 -22.23 -10.09
N GLY A 225 6.33 -21.91 -10.66
CA GLY A 225 6.77 -22.43 -11.96
C GLY A 225 6.07 -21.78 -13.16
N GLN A 226 5.36 -20.66 -12.99
CA GLN A 226 4.65 -19.96 -14.07
C GLN A 226 5.58 -18.96 -14.80
N ILE A 227 6.52 -19.50 -15.56
CA ILE A 227 7.61 -18.72 -16.19
C ILE A 227 7.10 -17.71 -17.25
N LYS A 228 5.99 -18.00 -17.93
CA LYS A 228 5.40 -17.10 -18.96
C LYS A 228 4.89 -15.79 -18.37
N GLU A 229 4.39 -15.81 -17.14
CA GLU A 229 3.86 -14.61 -16.50
C GLU A 229 5.00 -13.75 -15.92
N VAL A 230 6.09 -14.40 -15.48
CA VAL A 230 7.35 -13.72 -15.15
C VAL A 230 7.90 -12.99 -16.38
N GLU A 231 7.90 -13.64 -17.54
CA GLU A 231 8.31 -13.03 -18.82
C GLU A 231 7.46 -11.80 -19.16
N ARG A 232 6.13 -11.93 -19.06
CA ARG A 232 5.19 -10.86 -19.33
C ARG A 232 5.45 -9.63 -18.46
N ILE A 233 5.63 -9.79 -17.16
CA ILE A 233 5.84 -8.65 -16.26
C ILE A 233 7.21 -8.04 -16.41
N CYS A 234 8.25 -8.85 -16.64
CA CYS A 234 9.58 -8.33 -16.94
C CYS A 234 9.55 -7.45 -18.20
N ARG A 235 8.66 -7.76 -19.17
CA ARG A 235 8.43 -6.97 -20.39
C ARG A 235 7.51 -5.76 -20.20
N GLU A 236 6.39 -5.91 -19.49
CA GLU A 236 5.33 -4.90 -19.40
C GLU A 236 5.56 -3.88 -18.27
N SER A 237 6.18 -4.28 -17.15
CA SER A 237 6.25 -3.45 -15.94
C SER A 237 7.57 -2.67 -15.84
N ASN A 238 7.48 -1.37 -15.51
CA ASN A 238 8.62 -0.48 -15.27
C ASN A 238 8.94 -0.27 -13.78
N CYS A 239 8.10 -0.80 -12.89
CA CYS A 239 8.08 -0.39 -11.49
C CYS A 239 8.91 -1.28 -10.56
N TYR A 240 9.65 -2.29 -11.04
CA TYR A 240 10.49 -3.14 -10.19
C TYR A 240 11.95 -2.67 -10.17
N ASN A 241 12.65 -2.92 -9.06
CA ASN A 241 14.08 -2.65 -8.96
C ASN A 241 14.88 -3.69 -9.79
N ALA A 242 15.48 -3.22 -10.88
CA ALA A 242 16.18 -4.06 -11.86
C ALA A 242 17.34 -4.87 -11.28
N GLU A 243 18.09 -4.33 -10.31
CA GLU A 243 19.23 -5.03 -9.69
C GLU A 243 18.77 -6.15 -8.76
N ARG A 244 17.74 -5.89 -7.95
CA ARG A 244 17.16 -6.90 -7.05
C ARG A 244 16.54 -8.06 -7.82
N VAL A 245 15.79 -7.76 -8.89
CA VAL A 245 15.20 -8.78 -9.76
C VAL A 245 16.29 -9.53 -10.53
N LYS A 246 17.32 -8.85 -11.07
CA LYS A 246 18.48 -9.48 -11.74
C LYS A 246 19.21 -10.46 -10.81
N ASN A 247 19.50 -10.06 -9.56
CA ASN A 247 20.18 -10.93 -8.60
C ASN A 247 19.31 -12.11 -8.20
N PHE A 248 18.01 -11.89 -7.95
CA PHE A 248 17.08 -12.96 -7.65
C PHE A 248 16.94 -13.96 -8.82
N LEU A 249 16.86 -13.50 -10.07
CA LEU A 249 16.78 -14.36 -11.26
C LEU A 249 18.09 -15.13 -11.51
N LYS A 250 19.25 -14.53 -11.19
CA LYS A 250 20.55 -15.24 -11.22
C LYS A 250 20.61 -16.36 -10.18
N GLU A 251 20.09 -16.10 -8.97
CA GLU A 251 20.04 -17.10 -7.89
C GLU A 251 19.02 -18.21 -8.15
N ALA A 252 17.85 -17.86 -8.72
CA ALA A 252 16.74 -18.78 -8.94
C ALA A 252 16.99 -19.82 -10.06
N LYS A 253 17.99 -19.61 -10.94
CA LYS A 253 18.40 -20.55 -12.01
C LYS A 253 17.21 -21.19 -12.75
N LEU A 254 16.34 -20.34 -13.32
CA LEU A 254 15.17 -20.79 -14.08
C LEU A 254 15.57 -21.69 -15.27
N THR A 255 14.67 -22.62 -15.61
CA THR A 255 14.81 -23.52 -16.77
C THR A 255 14.74 -22.79 -18.11
N ASP A 256 14.07 -21.64 -18.15
CA ASP A 256 14.07 -20.72 -19.28
C ASP A 256 14.62 -19.36 -18.82
N GLN A 257 15.69 -18.90 -19.47
CA GLN A 257 16.41 -17.68 -19.10
C GLN A 257 15.92 -16.44 -19.85
N LEU A 258 14.89 -16.56 -20.69
CA LEU A 258 14.28 -15.43 -21.39
C LEU A 258 13.87 -14.25 -20.48
N PRO A 259 13.29 -14.45 -19.27
CA PRO A 259 12.97 -13.34 -18.39
C PRO A 259 14.21 -12.56 -17.92
N LEU A 260 15.31 -13.27 -17.62
CA LEU A 260 16.59 -12.65 -17.25
C LEU A 260 17.16 -11.84 -18.41
N ILE A 261 17.04 -12.36 -19.63
CA ILE A 261 17.47 -11.70 -20.86
C ILE A 261 16.70 -10.40 -21.09
N ILE A 262 15.37 -10.40 -20.95
CA ILE A 262 14.52 -9.21 -21.13
C ILE A 262 14.86 -8.11 -20.12
N VAL A 263 15.06 -8.47 -18.83
CA VAL A 263 15.45 -7.50 -17.80
C VAL A 263 16.82 -6.91 -18.11
N CYS A 264 17.79 -7.73 -18.51
CA CYS A 264 19.14 -7.25 -18.81
C CYS A 264 19.21 -6.40 -20.10
N ASP A 265 18.41 -6.71 -21.12
CA ASP A 265 18.31 -5.92 -22.36
C ASP A 265 17.69 -4.54 -22.12
N ARG A 266 16.61 -4.48 -21.33
CA ARG A 266 15.89 -3.23 -21.05
C ARG A 266 16.70 -2.21 -20.26
N PHE A 267 17.55 -2.68 -19.34
CA PHE A 267 18.34 -1.84 -18.44
C PHE A 267 19.84 -1.78 -18.81
N ASP A 268 20.20 -2.10 -20.07
CA ASP A 268 21.57 -2.04 -20.61
C ASP A 268 22.64 -2.87 -19.87
N PHE A 269 22.24 -3.96 -19.20
CA PHE A 269 23.17 -4.91 -18.53
C PHE A 269 23.64 -6.05 -19.44
N VAL A 270 23.81 -5.79 -20.74
CA VAL A 270 24.09 -6.82 -21.77
C VAL A 270 25.45 -7.48 -21.56
N HIS A 271 26.49 -6.71 -21.18
CA HIS A 271 27.83 -7.27 -20.94
C HIS A 271 27.84 -8.28 -19.78
N ASP A 272 27.19 -7.95 -18.66
CA ASP A 272 27.02 -8.84 -17.50
C ASP A 272 26.21 -10.10 -17.82
N LEU A 273 25.19 -9.96 -18.67
CA LEU A 273 24.37 -11.08 -19.14
C LEU A 273 25.20 -12.04 -19.99
N VAL A 274 25.98 -11.53 -20.94
CA VAL A 274 26.86 -12.35 -21.81
C VAL A 274 27.90 -13.09 -20.97
N LEU A 275 28.51 -12.43 -19.99
CA LEU A 275 29.43 -13.06 -19.04
C LEU A 275 28.75 -14.18 -18.22
N TYR A 276 27.53 -13.94 -17.73
CA TYR A 276 26.79 -14.92 -16.94
C TYR A 276 26.32 -16.12 -17.77
N LEU A 277 25.80 -15.88 -18.97
CA LEU A 277 25.34 -16.93 -19.90
C LEU A 277 26.50 -17.80 -20.39
N TYR A 278 27.64 -17.18 -20.69
CA TYR A 278 28.84 -17.89 -21.12
C TYR A 278 29.45 -18.72 -19.99
N ARG A 279 29.64 -18.15 -18.78
CA ARG A 279 30.16 -18.89 -17.61
C ARG A 279 29.31 -20.10 -17.23
N ASN A 280 28.01 -20.08 -17.51
CA ASN A 280 27.09 -21.18 -17.25
C ASN A 280 26.87 -22.12 -18.44
N ASN A 281 27.64 -21.99 -19.53
CA ASN A 281 27.55 -22.81 -20.76
C ASN A 281 26.20 -22.74 -21.50
N LEU A 282 25.48 -21.60 -21.43
CA LEU A 282 24.15 -21.42 -22.02
C LEU A 282 24.19 -20.69 -23.37
N GLN A 283 25.03 -21.18 -24.29
CA GLN A 283 25.29 -20.56 -25.60
C GLN A 283 24.05 -20.46 -26.49
N LYS A 284 23.17 -21.47 -26.43
CA LYS A 284 21.89 -21.47 -27.17
C LYS A 284 20.98 -20.30 -26.79
N TYR A 285 21.05 -19.81 -25.55
CA TYR A 285 20.26 -18.66 -25.11
C TYR A 285 20.85 -17.33 -25.59
N ILE A 286 22.16 -17.26 -25.84
CA ILE A 286 22.80 -16.11 -26.52
C ILE A 286 22.33 -16.05 -27.97
N GLU A 287 22.29 -17.19 -28.67
CA GLU A 287 21.73 -17.28 -30.03
C GLU A 287 20.26 -16.87 -30.07
N ILE A 288 19.43 -17.37 -29.13
CA ILE A 288 18.02 -17.02 -29.03
C ILE A 288 17.82 -15.54 -28.69
N TYR A 289 18.64 -14.95 -27.82
CA TYR A 289 18.58 -13.53 -27.47
C TYR A 289 18.76 -12.65 -28.71
N VAL A 290 19.82 -12.91 -29.45
CA VAL A 290 20.17 -12.14 -30.64
C VAL A 290 19.16 -12.38 -31.78
N GLN A 291 18.61 -13.59 -31.92
CA GLN A 291 17.64 -13.89 -32.98
C GLN A 291 16.22 -13.42 -32.67
N LYS A 292 15.74 -13.56 -31.42
CA LYS A 292 14.32 -13.38 -31.07
C LYS A 292 14.00 -12.12 -30.26
N VAL A 293 14.95 -11.60 -29.47
CA VAL A 293 14.66 -10.52 -28.52
C VAL A 293 15.09 -9.18 -29.09
N ASN A 294 16.37 -9.01 -29.44
CA ASN A 294 16.84 -7.75 -29.99
C ASN A 294 18.06 -7.92 -30.92
N PRO A 295 17.82 -8.04 -32.24
CA PRO A 295 18.88 -8.17 -33.23
C PRO A 295 19.82 -6.96 -33.31
N SER A 296 19.36 -5.76 -32.95
CA SER A 296 20.13 -4.51 -33.07
C SER A 296 21.35 -4.45 -32.15
N ARG A 297 21.33 -5.16 -31.01
CA ARG A 297 22.40 -5.19 -30.01
C ARG A 297 23.48 -6.25 -30.31
N LEU A 298 23.41 -6.92 -31.46
CA LEU A 298 24.43 -7.88 -31.89
C LEU A 298 25.87 -7.34 -31.81
N PRO A 299 26.19 -6.08 -32.21
CA PRO A 299 27.55 -5.56 -32.13
C PRO A 299 28.14 -5.59 -30.71
N VAL A 300 27.34 -5.20 -29.71
CA VAL A 300 27.76 -5.19 -28.29
C VAL A 300 27.90 -6.62 -27.74
N VAL A 301 27.04 -7.54 -28.17
CA VAL A 301 27.13 -8.97 -27.80
C VAL A 301 28.39 -9.60 -28.39
N ILE A 302 28.73 -9.28 -29.65
CA ILE A 302 29.97 -9.74 -30.29
C ILE A 302 31.18 -9.12 -29.58
N GLY A 303 31.12 -7.84 -29.21
CA GLY A 303 32.12 -7.21 -28.34
C GLY A 303 32.31 -8.00 -27.04
N GLY A 304 31.23 -8.27 -26.30
CA GLY A 304 31.29 -9.07 -25.07
C GLY A 304 31.79 -10.50 -25.27
N LEU A 305 31.48 -11.16 -26.39
CA LEU A 305 31.97 -12.50 -26.72
C LEU A 305 33.46 -12.51 -27.11
N LEU A 306 33.94 -11.44 -27.76
CA LEU A 306 35.35 -11.24 -28.09
C LEU A 306 36.19 -10.94 -26.84
N ASP A 307 35.62 -10.31 -25.80
CA ASP A 307 36.32 -10.06 -24.52
C ASP A 307 36.54 -11.35 -23.72
N VAL A 308 35.75 -12.39 -24.00
CA VAL A 308 35.78 -13.69 -23.32
C VAL A 308 36.54 -14.74 -24.14
N ASP A 309 37.22 -14.33 -25.22
CA ASP A 309 37.98 -15.19 -26.14
C ASP A 309 37.15 -16.38 -26.68
N CYS A 310 35.90 -16.11 -27.10
CA CYS A 310 35.04 -17.13 -27.71
C CYS A 310 35.58 -17.62 -29.07
N SER A 311 35.24 -18.85 -29.47
CA SER A 311 35.69 -19.41 -30.75
C SER A 311 35.09 -18.66 -31.96
N GLU A 312 35.94 -18.42 -32.97
CA GLU A 312 35.56 -17.68 -34.18
C GLU A 312 34.37 -18.30 -34.92
N ASP A 313 34.19 -19.62 -34.84
CA ASP A 313 33.10 -20.34 -35.49
C ASP A 313 31.73 -20.01 -34.89
N ILE A 314 31.66 -19.76 -33.57
CA ILE A 314 30.41 -19.36 -32.90
C ILE A 314 30.02 -17.94 -33.32
N ILE A 315 31.00 -17.04 -33.43
CA ILE A 315 30.79 -15.66 -33.88
C ILE A 315 30.35 -15.63 -35.35
N LYS A 316 31.01 -16.41 -36.22
CA LYS A 316 30.63 -16.54 -37.64
C LYS A 316 29.21 -17.08 -37.80
N ASN A 317 28.85 -18.11 -37.03
CA ASN A 317 27.50 -18.68 -37.05
C ASN A 317 26.44 -17.69 -36.54
N LEU A 318 26.71 -16.94 -35.47
CA LEU A 318 25.81 -15.90 -34.96
C LEU A 318 25.54 -14.80 -36.00
N ILE A 319 26.59 -14.33 -36.68
CA ILE A 319 26.50 -13.29 -37.73
C ILE A 319 25.75 -13.80 -38.96
N LEU A 320 25.96 -15.07 -39.35
CA LEU A 320 25.29 -15.67 -40.51
C LEU A 320 23.79 -15.90 -40.28
N VAL A 321 23.41 -16.26 -39.05
CA VAL A 321 22.02 -16.58 -38.73
C VAL A 321 21.16 -15.32 -38.55
N VAL A 322 21.74 -14.21 -38.08
CA VAL A 322 21.02 -12.96 -37.83
C VAL A 322 21.15 -12.06 -39.06
N ARG A 323 20.29 -12.26 -40.06
CA ARG A 323 20.34 -11.44 -41.29
C ARG A 323 19.53 -10.15 -41.15
N GLY A 324 20.21 -9.00 -41.09
CA GLY A 324 19.68 -7.72 -41.60
C GLY A 324 18.99 -6.75 -40.61
N GLN A 325 19.30 -6.76 -39.32
CA GLN A 325 18.65 -5.85 -38.34
C GLN A 325 19.61 -5.20 -37.32
N PHE A 326 20.88 -5.01 -37.67
CA PHE A 326 21.85 -4.28 -36.85
C PHE A 326 22.72 -3.35 -37.70
N SER A 327 23.25 -2.30 -37.07
CA SER A 327 24.14 -1.34 -37.74
C SER A 327 25.44 -2.04 -38.15
N THR A 328 25.70 -2.05 -39.46
CA THR A 328 26.94 -2.58 -40.02
C THR A 328 28.14 -1.72 -39.61
N ASP A 329 27.95 -0.43 -39.37
CA ASP A 329 28.98 0.50 -38.89
C ASP A 329 29.47 0.14 -37.48
N GLU A 330 28.55 -0.06 -36.52
CA GLU A 330 28.90 -0.37 -35.13
C GLU A 330 29.59 -1.74 -35.01
N LEU A 331 29.17 -2.72 -35.82
CA LEU A 331 29.81 -4.04 -35.85
C LEU A 331 31.24 -3.94 -36.37
N VAL A 332 31.45 -3.20 -37.46
CA VAL A 332 32.77 -3.02 -38.05
C VAL A 332 33.68 -2.27 -37.09
N GLU A 333 33.19 -1.24 -36.40
CA GLU A 333 33.96 -0.48 -35.41
C GLU A 333 34.38 -1.34 -34.20
N GLU A 334 33.46 -2.13 -33.62
CA GLU A 334 33.78 -3.00 -32.47
C GLU A 334 34.76 -4.13 -32.83
N VAL A 335 34.73 -4.63 -34.07
CA VAL A 335 35.68 -5.62 -34.58
C VAL A 335 37.01 -4.97 -35.01
N GLU A 336 36.99 -3.72 -35.48
CA GLU A 336 38.16 -2.91 -35.86
C GLU A 336 38.99 -2.52 -34.63
N LYS A 337 38.36 -2.05 -33.55
CA LYS A 337 39.03 -1.77 -32.26
C LYS A 337 39.84 -2.96 -31.75
N ARG A 338 39.45 -4.18 -32.14
CA ARG A 338 40.03 -5.46 -31.70
C ARG A 338 40.89 -6.13 -32.78
N ASN A 339 41.15 -5.47 -33.92
CA ASN A 339 42.01 -5.92 -35.03
C ASN A 339 41.61 -7.27 -35.69
N ARG A 340 40.31 -7.62 -35.75
CA ARG A 340 39.83 -8.91 -36.30
C ARG A 340 38.92 -8.79 -37.54
N LEU A 341 39.08 -7.72 -38.34
CA LEU A 341 38.22 -7.41 -39.50
C LEU A 341 38.10 -8.52 -40.57
N LYS A 342 39.11 -9.38 -40.73
CA LYS A 342 39.07 -10.52 -41.67
C LYS A 342 37.95 -11.52 -41.37
N LEU A 343 37.42 -11.55 -40.15
CA LEU A 343 36.32 -12.44 -39.77
C LEU A 343 35.01 -12.11 -40.50
N LEU A 344 34.84 -10.87 -40.96
CA LEU A 344 33.60 -10.38 -41.59
C LEU A 344 33.59 -10.55 -43.12
N LEU A 345 34.71 -10.92 -43.74
CA LEU A 345 34.89 -10.93 -45.20
C LEU A 345 33.85 -11.80 -45.94
N PRO A 346 33.63 -13.09 -45.57
CA PRO A 346 32.65 -13.93 -46.26
C PRO A 346 31.20 -13.43 -46.11
N TRP A 347 30.92 -12.71 -45.02
CA TRP A 347 29.59 -12.16 -44.75
C TRP A 347 29.34 -10.87 -45.54
N LEU A 348 30.32 -9.96 -45.61
CA LEU A 348 30.22 -8.72 -46.38
C LEU A 348 30.07 -8.99 -47.89
N GLU A 349 30.80 -9.96 -48.43
CA GLU A 349 30.68 -10.35 -49.86
C GLU A 349 29.29 -10.91 -50.18
N SER A 350 28.73 -11.74 -49.31
CA SER A 350 27.35 -12.24 -49.45
C SER A 350 26.31 -11.12 -49.43
N ARG A 351 26.53 -10.06 -48.63
CA ARG A 351 25.60 -8.91 -48.53
C ARG A 351 25.62 -8.01 -49.77
N VAL A 352 26.78 -7.87 -50.41
CA VAL A 352 26.90 -7.14 -51.68
C VAL A 352 26.29 -7.93 -52.83
N GLN A 353 26.43 -9.25 -52.84
CA GLN A 353 25.81 -10.10 -53.86
C GLN A 353 24.27 -10.16 -53.75
N GLU A 354 23.73 -9.89 -52.56
CA GLU A 354 22.30 -9.69 -52.30
C GLU A 354 21.79 -8.29 -52.69
N GLY A 355 22.65 -7.39 -53.16
CA GLY A 355 22.28 -6.06 -53.69
C GLY A 355 22.14 -4.96 -52.63
N CYS A 356 22.75 -5.10 -51.46
CA CYS A 356 22.69 -4.09 -50.40
C CYS A 356 23.47 -2.82 -50.80
N VAL A 357 22.89 -1.63 -50.57
CA VAL A 357 23.36 -0.31 -51.05
C VAL A 357 24.11 0.48 -49.96
N GLU A 358 24.30 -0.09 -48.77
CA GLU A 358 24.87 0.63 -47.62
C GLU A 358 26.34 1.06 -47.84
N PRO A 359 26.70 2.34 -47.60
CA PRO A 359 28.07 2.82 -47.70
C PRO A 359 29.04 2.12 -46.76
N ALA A 360 28.60 1.79 -45.53
CA ALA A 360 29.36 1.08 -44.52
C ALA A 360 29.95 -0.26 -45.01
N THR A 361 29.08 -1.08 -45.60
CA THR A 361 29.41 -2.41 -46.14
C THR A 361 30.42 -2.30 -47.28
N HIS A 362 30.23 -1.31 -48.16
CA HIS A 362 31.13 -1.05 -49.28
C HIS A 362 32.45 -0.39 -48.86
N ASN A 363 32.46 0.41 -47.80
CA ASN A 363 33.66 0.99 -47.21
C ASN A 363 34.52 -0.10 -46.56
N ALA A 364 33.90 -1.01 -45.80
CA ALA A 364 34.58 -2.16 -45.19
C ALA A 364 35.15 -3.10 -46.27
N LEU A 365 34.38 -3.38 -47.33
CA LEU A 365 34.87 -4.16 -48.48
C LEU A 365 35.96 -3.44 -49.27
N ALA A 366 35.85 -2.13 -49.51
CA ALA A 366 36.89 -1.35 -50.18
C ALA A 366 38.21 -1.41 -49.38
N LYS A 367 38.14 -1.19 -48.05
CA LYS A 367 39.32 -1.33 -47.16
C LYS A 367 39.90 -2.75 -47.23
N ILE A 368 39.07 -3.79 -47.20
CA ILE A 368 39.50 -5.20 -47.30
C ILE A 368 40.09 -5.55 -48.67
N TYR A 369 39.52 -5.06 -49.79
CA TYR A 369 40.03 -5.30 -51.15
C TYR A 369 41.30 -4.51 -51.45
N ILE A 370 41.44 -3.30 -50.90
CA ILE A 370 42.68 -2.52 -50.92
C ILE A 370 43.77 -3.25 -50.10
N ASP A 371 43.42 -3.88 -48.96
CA ASP A 371 44.33 -4.73 -48.16
C ASP A 371 44.69 -6.06 -48.82
N SER A 372 43.79 -6.62 -49.60
CA SER A 372 43.96 -7.92 -50.28
C SER A 372 44.47 -7.78 -51.71
N ASN A 373 44.68 -6.55 -52.20
CA ASN A 373 45.18 -6.16 -53.52
C ASN A 373 44.46 -6.81 -54.72
N ASN A 374 43.12 -6.86 -54.67
CA ASN A 374 42.29 -7.47 -55.72
C ASN A 374 41.46 -6.40 -56.46
N ASN A 375 41.95 -5.97 -57.65
CA ASN A 375 41.29 -5.04 -58.61
C ASN A 375 40.55 -3.80 -58.05
N PRO A 376 41.23 -2.86 -57.35
CA PRO A 376 40.62 -1.69 -56.72
C PRO A 376 40.13 -0.60 -57.70
N GLU A 377 40.82 -0.33 -58.82
CA GLU A 377 40.43 0.73 -59.77
C GLU A 377 39.04 0.52 -60.39
N ARG A 378 38.72 -0.73 -60.70
CA ARG A 378 37.44 -1.10 -61.29
C ARG A 378 36.31 -0.98 -60.26
N PHE A 379 36.55 -1.42 -59.02
CA PHE A 379 35.60 -1.30 -57.92
C PHE A 379 35.31 0.18 -57.59
N LEU A 380 36.32 1.05 -57.59
CA LEU A 380 36.16 2.49 -57.31
C LEU A 380 35.44 3.27 -58.41
N LYS A 381 35.53 2.83 -59.68
CA LYS A 381 34.83 3.45 -60.82
C LYS A 381 33.41 2.89 -61.04
N GLU A 382 33.21 1.59 -60.91
CA GLU A 382 31.92 0.95 -61.20
C GLU A 382 30.93 0.99 -60.03
N ASN A 383 31.41 0.93 -58.77
CA ASN A 383 30.51 0.77 -57.63
C ASN A 383 29.97 2.11 -57.12
N GLN A 384 28.64 2.30 -57.11
CA GLN A 384 28.04 3.61 -56.91
C GLN A 384 27.92 4.07 -55.45
N PHE A 385 28.23 3.24 -54.46
CA PHE A 385 27.69 3.46 -53.12
C PHE A 385 28.71 3.53 -51.97
N TYR A 386 30.03 3.57 -52.23
CA TYR A 386 31.04 3.78 -51.17
C TYR A 386 31.23 5.26 -50.80
N ASN A 387 31.68 5.53 -49.58
CA ASN A 387 31.97 6.88 -49.09
C ASN A 387 33.43 7.26 -49.41
N SER A 388 33.60 8.22 -50.33
CA SER A 388 34.88 8.61 -50.91
C SER A 388 35.89 9.22 -49.92
N ASN A 389 35.47 9.85 -48.82
CA ASN A 389 36.41 10.45 -47.86
C ASN A 389 37.14 9.37 -47.02
N VAL A 390 36.39 8.40 -46.49
CA VAL A 390 36.95 7.32 -45.65
C VAL A 390 37.85 6.39 -46.47
N VAL A 391 37.44 6.09 -47.71
CA VAL A 391 38.25 5.28 -48.63
C VAL A 391 39.41 6.09 -49.19
N GLY A 392 39.23 7.37 -49.49
CA GLY A 392 40.27 8.29 -49.97
C GLY A 392 41.43 8.41 -48.99
N LYS A 393 41.16 8.69 -47.70
CA LYS A 393 42.21 8.75 -46.65
C LYS A 393 42.93 7.43 -46.45
N TYR A 394 42.26 6.32 -46.72
CA TYR A 394 42.89 5.00 -46.71
C TYR A 394 43.81 4.80 -47.92
N CYS A 395 43.41 5.31 -49.09
CA CYS A 395 44.17 5.26 -50.35
C CYS A 395 45.36 6.23 -50.39
N GLU A 396 45.30 7.40 -49.74
CA GLU A 396 46.39 8.39 -49.66
C GLU A 396 47.72 7.78 -49.20
N LYS A 397 47.67 6.78 -48.32
CA LYS A 397 48.87 6.08 -47.82
C LYS A 397 49.43 5.00 -48.75
N ARG A 398 48.72 4.63 -49.83
CA ARG A 398 49.10 3.53 -50.73
C ARG A 398 49.26 3.94 -52.19
N ASP A 399 48.34 4.72 -52.79
CA ASP A 399 48.41 5.17 -54.20
C ASP A 399 47.70 6.54 -54.44
N PRO A 400 48.43 7.64 -54.78
CA PRO A 400 47.85 8.98 -54.96
C PRO A 400 46.90 9.16 -56.15
N HIS A 401 47.11 8.44 -57.26
CA HIS A 401 46.23 8.55 -58.44
C HIS A 401 44.85 7.91 -58.20
N LEU A 402 44.82 6.79 -57.48
CA LEU A 402 43.60 6.12 -57.00
C LEU A 402 42.82 7.00 -56.01
N ALA A 403 43.54 7.80 -55.20
CA ALA A 403 42.94 8.79 -54.30
C ALA A 403 42.27 9.92 -55.08
N CYS A 404 42.92 10.51 -56.11
CA CYS A 404 42.30 11.54 -56.96
C CYS A 404 41.02 11.05 -57.64
N VAL A 405 40.99 9.81 -58.15
CA VAL A 405 39.78 9.24 -58.78
C VAL A 405 38.65 9.00 -57.76
N ALA A 406 38.99 8.60 -56.53
CA ALA A 406 38.01 8.45 -55.45
C ALA A 406 37.44 9.82 -55.01
N TYR A 407 38.29 10.87 -54.98
CA TYR A 407 37.94 12.23 -54.57
C TYR A 407 37.21 13.06 -55.63
N GLU A 408 37.55 12.92 -56.92
CA GLU A 408 36.87 13.58 -58.04
C GLU A 408 35.37 13.24 -58.08
N ARG A 409 35.03 12.02 -57.68
CA ARG A 409 33.65 11.56 -57.61
C ARG A 409 32.92 12.09 -56.37
N GLY A 410 33.61 12.11 -55.23
CA GLY A 410 33.02 12.41 -53.92
C GLY A 410 32.81 13.89 -53.63
N GLN A 411 33.17 14.81 -54.54
CA GLN A 411 33.17 16.26 -54.29
C GLN A 411 33.91 16.60 -52.98
N CYS A 412 35.09 16.00 -52.80
CA CYS A 412 35.96 16.19 -51.63
C CYS A 412 37.18 17.04 -52.03
N ASP A 413 36.99 18.35 -51.99
CA ASP A 413 37.81 19.30 -52.75
C ASP A 413 39.11 19.66 -52.05
N ARG A 414 39.06 19.75 -50.71
CA ARG A 414 40.20 20.11 -49.86
C ARG A 414 41.26 19.02 -49.85
N GLU A 415 40.82 17.77 -49.82
CA GLU A 415 41.68 16.59 -49.86
C GLU A 415 42.29 16.43 -51.27
N LEU A 416 41.53 16.74 -52.33
CA LEU A 416 42.04 16.78 -53.71
C LEU A 416 43.07 17.91 -53.93
N ILE A 417 42.82 19.12 -53.41
CA ILE A 417 43.75 20.25 -53.47
C ILE A 417 45.05 19.93 -52.74
N ASN A 418 45.00 19.30 -51.56
CA ASN A 418 46.20 18.89 -50.84
C ASN A 418 46.99 17.82 -51.59
N VAL A 419 46.32 16.78 -52.13
CA VAL A 419 46.97 15.73 -52.92
C VAL A 419 47.56 16.28 -54.24
N CYS A 420 46.91 17.26 -54.88
CA CYS A 420 47.42 17.93 -56.09
C CYS A 420 48.60 18.87 -55.80
N ASN A 421 48.57 19.59 -54.68
CA ASN A 421 49.65 20.47 -54.24
C ASN A 421 50.90 19.68 -53.81
N GLU A 422 50.74 18.55 -53.12
CA GLU A 422 51.86 17.69 -52.73
C GLU A 422 52.54 16.99 -53.93
N ASN A 423 51.80 16.73 -55.01
CA ASN A 423 52.28 16.01 -56.20
C ASN A 423 52.50 16.89 -57.46
N SER A 424 52.40 18.23 -57.35
CA SER A 424 52.66 19.22 -58.42
C SER A 424 51.79 19.11 -59.69
N LEU A 425 50.49 18.90 -59.55
CA LEU A 425 49.52 18.72 -60.65
C LEU A 425 48.66 19.98 -60.96
N PHE A 426 49.30 21.16 -61.12
CA PHE A 426 48.62 22.49 -61.23
C PHE A 426 47.73 22.70 -62.48
N LYS A 427 47.92 21.92 -63.56
CA LYS A 427 47.08 22.02 -64.77
C LYS A 427 45.69 21.40 -64.60
N SER A 428 45.60 20.28 -63.87
CA SER A 428 44.31 19.67 -63.50
C SER A 428 43.60 20.52 -62.45
N GLU A 429 44.35 21.13 -61.54
CA GLU A 429 43.84 22.03 -60.51
C GLU A 429 43.22 23.30 -61.09
N ALA A 430 43.90 24.03 -61.99
CA ALA A 430 43.37 25.24 -62.62
C ALA A 430 42.11 24.98 -63.47
N ARG A 431 42.05 23.83 -64.17
CA ARG A 431 40.85 23.41 -64.93
C ARG A 431 39.69 23.01 -64.03
N TYR A 432 39.99 22.39 -62.89
CA TYR A 432 39.00 22.01 -61.90
C TYR A 432 38.39 23.25 -61.24
N LEU A 433 39.22 24.21 -60.82
CA LEU A 433 38.78 25.45 -60.15
C LEU A 433 37.85 26.31 -61.02
N VAL A 434 38.18 26.49 -62.30
CA VAL A 434 37.38 27.34 -63.21
C VAL A 434 36.06 26.65 -63.60
N ARG A 435 36.05 25.33 -63.81
CA ARG A 435 34.80 24.60 -64.16
C ARG A 435 33.83 24.46 -63.00
N ARG A 436 34.33 24.45 -61.77
CA ARG A 436 33.54 24.15 -60.59
C ARG A 436 32.82 25.38 -60.01
N ARG A 437 33.28 26.60 -60.33
CA ARG A 437 32.58 27.87 -60.03
C ARG A 437 32.36 28.15 -58.52
N ASP A 438 33.09 27.49 -57.64
CA ASP A 438 32.88 27.55 -56.19
C ASP A 438 33.75 28.63 -55.49
N PRO A 439 33.15 29.64 -54.84
CA PRO A 439 33.88 30.77 -54.21
C PRO A 439 34.75 30.39 -53.01
N GLU A 440 34.37 29.38 -52.24
CA GLU A 440 35.13 28.96 -51.04
C GLU A 440 36.45 28.29 -51.40
N LEU A 441 36.49 27.55 -52.51
CA LEU A 441 37.71 26.93 -53.03
C LEU A 441 38.72 27.96 -53.50
N TRP A 442 38.23 29.03 -54.14
CA TRP A 442 39.08 30.14 -54.52
C TRP A 442 39.72 30.81 -53.30
N ALA A 443 39.00 30.97 -52.20
CA ALA A 443 39.54 31.57 -50.98
C ALA A 443 40.65 30.72 -50.33
N GLU A 444 40.53 29.39 -50.37
CA GLU A 444 41.51 28.45 -49.81
C GLU A 444 42.79 28.38 -50.66
N VAL A 445 42.64 28.46 -51.98
CA VAL A 445 43.75 28.41 -52.93
C VAL A 445 44.48 29.76 -53.06
N LEU A 446 43.77 30.89 -52.93
CA LEU A 446 44.32 32.26 -52.99
C LEU A 446 44.89 32.76 -51.64
N ASN A 447 44.96 31.88 -50.64
CA ASN A 447 45.44 32.21 -49.30
C ASN A 447 46.94 32.58 -49.30
N GLU A 448 47.35 33.56 -48.47
CA GLU A 448 48.72 34.11 -48.48
C GLU A 448 49.82 33.12 -48.11
N SER A 449 49.45 32.06 -47.39
CA SER A 449 50.34 31.01 -46.90
C SER A 449 50.82 30.03 -47.99
N ASN A 450 50.23 30.08 -49.19
CA ASN A 450 50.49 29.09 -50.24
C ASN A 450 51.69 29.50 -51.13
N PRO A 451 52.82 28.75 -51.15
CA PRO A 451 54.02 29.11 -51.91
C PRO A 451 53.79 29.19 -53.43
N PHE A 452 52.76 28.50 -53.94
CA PHE A 452 52.46 28.37 -55.36
C PHE A 452 51.37 29.32 -55.86
N LYS A 453 50.86 30.22 -55.00
CA LYS A 453 49.80 31.22 -55.30
C LYS A 453 50.07 32.00 -56.58
N ARG A 454 51.29 32.50 -56.77
CA ARG A 454 51.66 33.32 -57.94
C ARG A 454 51.69 32.51 -59.24
N GLN A 455 52.17 31.26 -59.19
CA GLN A 455 52.21 30.38 -60.38
C GLN A 455 50.82 29.93 -60.81
N LEU A 456 49.91 29.74 -59.85
CA LEU A 456 48.51 29.44 -60.13
C LEU A 456 47.76 30.66 -60.68
N ILE A 457 47.93 31.85 -60.08
CA ILE A 457 47.33 33.11 -60.57
C ILE A 457 47.82 33.45 -61.98
N ASP A 458 49.13 33.34 -62.24
CA ASP A 458 49.70 33.58 -63.57
C ASP A 458 49.11 32.61 -64.62
N GLN A 459 48.89 31.34 -64.27
CA GLN A 459 48.28 30.36 -65.17
C GLN A 459 46.76 30.56 -65.35
N VAL A 460 46.06 31.07 -64.34
CA VAL A 460 44.62 31.46 -64.42
C VAL A 460 44.45 32.68 -65.34
N VAL A 461 45.28 33.73 -65.16
CA VAL A 461 45.26 34.95 -65.97
C VAL A 461 45.72 34.69 -67.41
N GLN A 462 46.71 33.82 -67.63
CA GLN A 462 47.25 33.55 -68.98
C GLN A 462 46.53 32.43 -69.77
N THR A 463 45.95 31.43 -69.12
CA THR A 463 45.49 30.21 -69.81
C THR A 463 43.98 30.00 -69.73
N ALA A 464 43.36 30.32 -68.58
CA ALA A 464 41.94 30.01 -68.35
C ALA A 464 40.98 31.15 -68.78
N LEU A 465 41.43 32.41 -68.68
CA LEU A 465 40.59 33.58 -68.99
C LEU A 465 40.65 34.03 -70.46
N SER A 466 41.69 33.65 -71.20
CA SER A 466 41.78 33.88 -72.66
C SER A 466 40.91 32.92 -73.48
N GLU A 467 40.48 31.80 -72.90
CA GLU A 467 39.65 30.78 -73.56
C GLU A 467 38.17 30.84 -73.16
N THR A 468 37.80 31.61 -72.13
CA THR A 468 36.42 31.73 -71.64
C THR A 468 35.73 32.98 -72.21
N GLN A 469 34.54 32.80 -72.80
CA GLN A 469 33.71 33.88 -73.37
C GLN A 469 32.50 34.24 -72.48
N ASP A 470 32.36 33.59 -71.32
CA ASP A 470 31.19 33.72 -70.43
C ASP A 470 31.37 34.82 -69.35
N PRO A 471 30.48 35.83 -69.29
CA PRO A 471 30.52 36.91 -68.29
C PRO A 471 30.40 36.45 -66.82
N GLU A 472 29.76 35.30 -66.60
CA GLU A 472 29.55 34.72 -65.26
C GLU A 472 30.85 34.16 -64.67
N ASP A 473 31.66 33.46 -65.47
CA ASP A 473 32.95 32.90 -65.04
C ASP A 473 33.93 34.03 -64.67
N ILE A 474 33.87 35.17 -65.38
CA ILE A 474 34.61 36.39 -65.03
C ILE A 474 34.07 37.00 -63.74
N SER A 475 32.75 37.10 -63.56
CA SER A 475 32.16 37.70 -62.36
C SER A 475 32.48 36.94 -61.07
N VAL A 476 32.52 35.60 -61.12
CA VAL A 476 32.86 34.74 -59.96
C VAL A 476 34.35 34.85 -59.65
N THR A 477 35.19 34.92 -60.69
CA THR A 477 36.63 35.14 -60.55
C THR A 477 36.93 36.53 -59.96
N VAL A 478 36.23 37.58 -60.40
CA VAL A 478 36.34 38.95 -59.86
C VAL A 478 35.85 39.02 -58.41
N LYS A 479 34.73 38.36 -58.07
CA LYS A 479 34.27 38.25 -56.67
C LYS A 479 35.27 37.50 -55.79
N ALA A 480 35.88 36.44 -56.30
CA ALA A 480 36.93 35.71 -55.58
C ALA A 480 38.16 36.61 -55.32
N PHE A 481 38.60 37.39 -56.32
CA PHE A 481 39.68 38.36 -56.14
C PHE A 481 39.34 39.49 -55.16
N MET A 482 38.07 39.95 -55.14
CA MET A 482 37.61 40.99 -54.19
C MET A 482 37.63 40.46 -52.76
N THR A 483 37.39 39.18 -52.59
CA THR A 483 37.38 38.51 -51.28
C THR A 483 38.80 38.20 -50.79
N ALA A 484 39.75 38.05 -51.72
CA ALA A 484 41.18 37.83 -51.45
C ALA A 484 41.99 39.13 -51.24
N ASP A 485 41.32 40.28 -51.15
CA ASP A 485 41.88 41.60 -50.81
C ASP A 485 43.08 42.04 -51.67
N LEU A 486 42.95 41.89 -52.99
CA LEU A 486 43.93 42.34 -54.00
C LEU A 486 43.39 43.55 -54.79
N PRO A 487 43.18 44.73 -54.17
CA PRO A 487 42.45 45.85 -54.77
C PRO A 487 43.16 46.48 -55.97
N ASN A 488 44.49 46.50 -56.00
CA ASN A 488 45.24 47.12 -57.11
C ASN A 488 45.17 46.29 -58.40
N GLU A 489 45.23 44.96 -58.30
CA GLU A 489 45.09 44.05 -59.45
C GLU A 489 43.64 44.02 -59.96
N LEU A 490 42.68 44.25 -59.06
CA LEU A 490 41.25 44.38 -59.35
C LEU A 490 40.89 45.71 -60.01
N ILE A 491 41.48 46.83 -59.57
CA ILE A 491 41.31 48.14 -60.20
C ILE A 491 41.91 48.11 -61.60
N GLU A 492 43.10 47.52 -61.81
CA GLU A 492 43.68 47.42 -63.16
C GLU A 492 42.83 46.52 -64.09
N LEU A 493 42.27 45.44 -63.56
CA LEU A 493 41.38 44.52 -64.28
C LEU A 493 40.01 45.18 -64.60
N LEU A 494 39.41 45.90 -63.66
CA LEU A 494 38.11 46.58 -63.84
C LEU A 494 38.24 47.86 -64.66
N GLU A 495 39.32 48.64 -64.55
CA GLU A 495 39.57 49.80 -65.42
C GLU A 495 39.78 49.35 -66.87
N LYS A 496 40.58 48.30 -67.14
CA LYS A 496 40.71 47.73 -68.50
C LYS A 496 39.40 47.17 -69.06
N ILE A 497 38.53 46.62 -68.22
CA ILE A 497 37.25 46.04 -68.68
C ILE A 497 36.17 47.11 -68.87
N VAL A 498 36.08 48.10 -67.98
CA VAL A 498 35.00 49.11 -67.96
C VAL A 498 35.34 50.36 -68.78
N LEU A 499 36.62 50.75 -68.88
CA LEU A 499 37.07 51.92 -69.65
C LEU A 499 37.53 51.58 -71.08
N ASP A 500 38.21 50.44 -71.31
CA ASP A 500 38.78 50.09 -72.64
C ASP A 500 37.89 49.16 -73.49
N ASN A 501 36.97 48.40 -72.89
CA ASN A 501 36.17 47.38 -73.60
C ASN A 501 34.70 47.81 -73.74
N SER A 502 34.29 48.20 -74.95
CA SER A 502 32.99 48.85 -75.22
C SER A 502 31.74 47.97 -75.00
N VAL A 503 31.90 46.69 -74.68
CA VAL A 503 30.78 45.76 -74.43
C VAL A 503 30.31 45.83 -72.96
N PHE A 504 31.14 46.36 -72.06
CA PHE A 504 30.93 46.28 -70.61
C PHE A 504 30.71 47.63 -69.89
N SER A 505 30.76 48.77 -70.60
CA SER A 505 30.65 50.13 -70.01
C SER A 505 29.24 50.49 -69.50
N ASP A 506 28.19 49.88 -70.04
CA ASP A 506 26.78 50.20 -69.73
C ASP A 506 26.19 49.36 -68.59
N HIS A 507 26.98 48.45 -67.99
CA HIS A 507 26.49 47.57 -66.94
C HIS A 507 26.45 48.25 -65.57
N ARG A 508 25.22 48.52 -65.07
CA ARG A 508 24.91 49.04 -63.71
C ARG A 508 25.70 48.34 -62.59
N ASN A 509 25.86 47.02 -62.66
CA ASN A 509 26.57 46.25 -61.63
C ASN A 509 28.08 46.53 -61.59
N LEU A 510 28.71 46.78 -62.75
CA LEU A 510 30.13 47.12 -62.83
C LEU A 510 30.37 48.57 -62.39
N GLN A 511 29.44 49.49 -62.70
CA GLN A 511 29.48 50.87 -62.19
C GLN A 511 29.27 50.92 -60.66
N ASN A 512 28.34 50.12 -60.13
CA ASN A 512 28.16 49.94 -58.69
C ASN A 512 29.44 49.38 -58.07
N LEU A 513 30.05 48.34 -58.65
CA LEU A 513 31.30 47.77 -58.14
C LEU A 513 32.47 48.76 -58.21
N LEU A 514 32.53 49.63 -59.21
CA LEU A 514 33.55 50.68 -59.29
C LEU A 514 33.39 51.72 -58.16
N ILE A 515 32.17 52.21 -57.92
CA ILE A 515 31.88 53.14 -56.81
C ILE A 515 32.18 52.45 -55.47
N LEU A 516 31.78 51.19 -55.30
CA LEU A 516 32.01 50.43 -54.07
C LEU A 516 33.49 50.15 -53.81
N THR A 517 34.26 49.85 -54.85
CA THR A 517 35.70 49.61 -54.74
C THR A 517 36.44 50.93 -54.50
N ALA A 518 35.99 52.04 -55.11
CA ALA A 518 36.50 53.38 -54.84
C ALA A 518 36.20 53.85 -53.40
N ILE A 519 35.01 53.59 -52.87
CA ILE A 519 34.65 53.89 -51.46
C ILE A 519 35.60 53.18 -50.49
N LYS A 520 36.05 51.95 -50.81
CA LYS A 520 36.98 51.18 -49.97
C LYS A 520 38.45 51.53 -50.16
N ALA A 521 38.91 51.79 -51.39
CA ALA A 521 40.33 51.94 -51.71
C ALA A 521 40.82 53.40 -51.84
N ASP A 522 39.98 54.34 -52.31
CA ASP A 522 40.36 55.75 -52.51
C ASP A 522 39.19 56.72 -52.33
N ARG A 523 39.04 57.25 -51.11
CA ARG A 523 37.92 58.10 -50.67
C ARG A 523 37.81 59.44 -51.41
N THR A 524 38.90 59.90 -52.03
CA THR A 524 38.96 61.24 -52.65
C THR A 524 38.20 61.33 -53.98
N ARG A 525 38.06 60.21 -54.69
CA ARG A 525 37.43 60.14 -56.01
C ARG A 525 35.94 59.83 -55.96
N VAL A 526 35.41 59.45 -54.80
CA VAL A 526 34.00 59.06 -54.58
C VAL A 526 33.04 60.20 -54.90
N MET A 527 33.34 61.43 -54.48
CA MET A 527 32.49 62.59 -54.77
C MET A 527 32.49 62.94 -56.27
N GLU A 528 33.59 62.67 -56.97
CA GLU A 528 33.68 62.87 -58.42
C GLU A 528 32.89 61.79 -59.17
N TYR A 529 32.92 60.53 -58.70
CA TYR A 529 32.11 59.44 -59.25
C TYR A 529 30.61 59.61 -58.98
N ILE A 530 30.20 60.08 -57.79
CA ILE A 530 28.80 60.39 -57.43
C ILE A 530 28.21 61.51 -58.30
N ASN A 531 29.06 62.46 -58.74
CA ASN A 531 28.67 63.56 -59.60
C ASN A 531 28.73 63.25 -61.11
N ARG A 532 29.56 62.29 -61.55
CA ARG A 532 29.76 61.93 -62.98
C ARG A 532 28.97 60.70 -63.45
N LEU A 533 28.56 59.82 -62.54
CA LEU A 533 27.80 58.61 -62.88
C LEU A 533 26.31 58.87 -62.65
N ASP A 534 25.47 58.48 -63.62
CA ASP A 534 24.03 58.78 -63.58
C ASP A 534 23.15 57.52 -63.32
N ASN A 535 23.68 56.32 -63.54
CA ASN A 535 22.92 55.05 -63.50
C ASN A 535 23.35 54.12 -62.36
N TYR A 536 23.39 54.63 -61.11
CA TYR A 536 23.69 53.85 -59.91
C TYR A 536 22.51 53.81 -58.93
N ASP A 537 22.54 52.86 -57.99
CA ASP A 537 21.47 52.67 -57.00
C ASP A 537 21.63 53.61 -55.79
N ALA A 538 20.81 54.66 -55.72
CA ALA A 538 20.94 55.73 -54.73
C ALA A 538 20.70 55.28 -53.27
N PRO A 539 19.64 54.53 -52.93
CA PRO A 539 19.46 53.97 -51.58
C PRO A 539 20.60 53.03 -51.14
N ASP A 540 21.05 52.12 -52.00
CA ASP A 540 22.10 51.15 -51.63
C ASP A 540 23.46 51.82 -51.44
N ILE A 541 23.81 52.76 -52.32
CA ILE A 541 25.07 53.50 -52.22
C ILE A 541 25.04 54.49 -51.05
N ALA A 542 23.89 55.12 -50.76
CA ALA A 542 23.75 55.97 -49.58
C ALA A 542 23.88 55.15 -48.28
N ASN A 543 23.29 53.95 -48.21
CA ASN A 543 23.45 53.05 -47.07
C ASN A 543 24.90 52.56 -46.91
N ILE A 544 25.60 52.30 -48.02
CA ILE A 544 27.01 51.90 -47.98
C ILE A 544 27.94 53.09 -47.64
N ALA A 545 27.57 54.31 -48.04
CA ALA A 545 28.25 55.54 -47.63
C ALA A 545 28.07 55.78 -46.12
N ILE A 546 26.87 55.56 -45.58
CA ILE A 546 26.58 55.60 -44.13
C ILE A 546 27.47 54.61 -43.38
N ASN A 547 27.59 53.38 -43.89
CA ASN A 547 28.42 52.35 -43.27
C ASN A 547 29.93 52.67 -43.30
N ASN A 548 30.38 53.57 -44.18
CA ASN A 548 31.78 53.98 -44.29
C ASN A 548 32.04 55.41 -43.74
N GLU A 549 31.15 55.93 -42.89
CA GLU A 549 31.25 57.24 -42.22
C GLU A 549 31.16 58.48 -43.15
N LEU A 550 30.66 58.31 -44.37
CA LEU A 550 30.44 59.38 -45.36
C LEU A 550 29.00 59.92 -45.25
N TYR A 551 28.69 60.54 -44.12
CA TYR A 551 27.32 60.94 -43.75
C TYR A 551 26.82 62.18 -44.52
N GLU A 552 27.71 63.07 -44.96
CA GLU A 552 27.34 64.24 -45.74
C GLU A 552 27.01 63.86 -47.19
N GLU A 553 27.75 62.91 -47.77
CA GLU A 553 27.50 62.33 -49.08
C GLU A 553 26.19 61.54 -49.09
N ALA A 554 25.93 60.76 -48.03
CA ALA A 554 24.66 60.06 -47.86
C ALA A 554 23.47 61.03 -47.70
N PHE A 555 23.60 62.08 -46.88
CA PHE A 555 22.57 63.11 -46.74
C PHE A 555 22.33 63.88 -48.04
N ALA A 556 23.40 64.15 -48.81
CA ALA A 556 23.29 64.79 -50.12
C ALA A 556 22.58 63.89 -51.15
N ILE A 557 22.84 62.57 -51.14
CA ILE A 557 22.12 61.60 -51.94
C ILE A 557 20.63 61.61 -51.56
N PHE A 558 20.27 61.47 -50.28
CA PHE A 558 18.86 61.45 -49.85
C PHE A 558 18.12 62.76 -50.11
N LYS A 559 18.81 63.91 -49.97
CA LYS A 559 18.26 65.23 -50.31
C LYS A 559 18.07 65.42 -51.82
N LYS A 560 18.93 64.84 -52.65
CA LYS A 560 18.83 64.94 -54.12
C LYS A 560 17.66 64.11 -54.69
N PHE A 561 17.23 63.07 -53.97
CA PHE A 561 16.16 62.16 -54.38
C PHE A 561 14.84 62.32 -53.57
N ASP A 562 14.67 63.41 -52.80
CA ASP A 562 13.44 63.79 -52.07
C ASP A 562 12.89 62.73 -51.06
N VAL A 563 13.75 61.90 -50.47
CA VAL A 563 13.35 60.89 -49.47
C VAL A 563 13.52 61.44 -48.04
N ASN A 564 12.53 62.22 -47.58
CA ASN A 564 12.60 62.99 -46.32
C ASN A 564 12.61 62.14 -45.02
N THR A 565 11.97 60.96 -45.02
CA THR A 565 11.96 60.04 -43.87
C THR A 565 13.34 59.43 -43.63
N SER A 566 14.03 59.04 -44.70
CA SER A 566 15.43 58.56 -44.63
C SER A 566 16.38 59.70 -44.30
N ALA A 567 16.12 60.91 -44.78
CA ALA A 567 16.94 62.08 -44.47
C ALA A 567 16.90 62.47 -42.99
N ILE A 568 15.73 62.45 -42.33
CA ILE A 568 15.67 62.68 -40.88
C ILE A 568 16.28 61.51 -40.10
N GLN A 569 16.14 60.27 -40.59
CA GLN A 569 16.77 59.12 -39.97
C GLN A 569 18.31 59.23 -39.99
N VAL A 570 18.92 59.72 -41.09
CA VAL A 570 20.37 59.99 -41.13
C VAL A 570 20.78 61.09 -40.15
N LEU A 571 19.95 62.11 -39.98
CA LEU A 571 20.20 63.18 -39.00
C LEU A 571 20.07 62.69 -37.55
N ILE A 572 19.14 61.78 -37.28
CA ILE A 572 18.85 61.21 -35.97
C ILE A 572 19.88 60.14 -35.60
N ASP A 573 20.10 59.14 -36.44
CA ASP A 573 20.87 57.93 -36.10
C ASP A 573 22.39 58.13 -36.31
N HIS A 574 22.80 58.98 -37.26
CA HIS A 574 24.22 59.10 -37.66
C HIS A 574 24.85 60.46 -37.40
N VAL A 575 24.09 61.56 -37.50
CA VAL A 575 24.60 62.91 -37.19
C VAL A 575 24.34 63.29 -35.72
N ASN A 576 23.43 62.59 -35.02
CA ASN A 576 23.09 62.78 -33.60
C ASN A 576 22.77 64.25 -33.21
N ASN A 577 22.26 65.05 -34.14
CA ASN A 577 21.94 66.45 -33.88
C ASN A 577 20.43 66.66 -33.84
N LEU A 578 19.87 66.51 -32.63
CA LEU A 578 18.43 66.61 -32.39
C LEU A 578 17.88 68.01 -32.64
N ASP A 579 18.66 69.07 -32.41
CA ASP A 579 18.23 70.45 -32.69
C ASP A 579 18.03 70.66 -34.19
N ARG A 580 18.96 70.15 -35.00
CA ARG A 580 18.87 70.19 -36.47
C ARG A 580 17.75 69.28 -37.00
N ALA A 581 17.50 68.15 -36.34
CA ALA A 581 16.38 67.28 -36.65
C ALA A 581 15.02 67.91 -36.27
N TYR A 582 14.95 68.65 -35.16
CA TYR A 582 13.77 69.42 -34.73
C TYR A 582 13.50 70.58 -35.70
N GLU A 583 14.52 71.35 -36.08
CA GLU A 583 14.39 72.40 -37.11
C GLU A 583 13.94 71.83 -38.46
N PHE A 584 14.45 70.65 -38.86
CA PHE A 584 14.02 69.96 -40.07
C PHE A 584 12.56 69.47 -39.95
N ALA A 585 12.17 68.93 -38.80
CA ALA A 585 10.80 68.50 -38.52
C ALA A 585 9.80 69.67 -38.51
N GLU A 586 10.18 70.83 -37.96
CA GLU A 586 9.38 72.05 -37.97
C GLU A 586 9.22 72.61 -39.38
N ARG A 587 10.26 72.51 -40.23
CA ARG A 587 10.20 72.94 -41.64
C ARG A 587 9.37 72.00 -42.52
N CYS A 588 9.47 70.69 -42.32
CA CYS A 588 8.71 69.71 -43.10
C CYS A 588 7.26 69.57 -42.62
N ASN A 589 7.03 69.72 -41.31
CA ASN A 589 5.74 69.63 -40.62
C ASN A 589 4.85 68.44 -41.04
N GLU A 590 5.46 67.27 -41.25
CA GLU A 590 4.77 66.03 -41.58
C GLU A 590 4.60 65.15 -40.32
N PRO A 591 3.42 64.53 -40.11
CA PRO A 591 3.17 63.67 -38.94
C PRO A 591 4.16 62.48 -38.81
N ALA A 592 4.61 61.93 -39.94
CA ALA A 592 5.57 60.82 -39.96
C ALA A 592 6.95 61.24 -39.42
N VAL A 593 7.35 62.48 -39.69
CA VAL A 593 8.62 63.07 -39.25
C VAL A 593 8.59 63.37 -37.75
N TRP A 594 7.47 63.90 -37.24
CA TRP A 594 7.26 64.11 -35.80
C TRP A 594 7.20 62.79 -35.00
N SER A 595 6.59 61.73 -35.53
CA SER A 595 6.56 60.40 -34.88
C SER A 595 7.97 59.77 -34.80
N GLN A 596 8.79 59.90 -35.85
CA GLN A 596 10.18 59.43 -35.83
C GLN A 596 11.06 60.23 -34.88
N LEU A 597 10.91 61.57 -34.84
CA LEU A 597 11.60 62.43 -33.88
C LEU A 597 11.20 62.11 -32.44
N ALA A 598 9.91 61.90 -32.18
CA ALA A 598 9.41 61.57 -30.85
C ALA A 598 9.94 60.21 -30.35
N LYS A 599 10.03 59.20 -31.22
CA LYS A 599 10.69 57.91 -30.91
C LYS A 599 12.17 58.07 -30.59
N ALA A 600 12.88 58.95 -31.31
CA ALA A 600 14.28 59.24 -31.04
C ALA A 600 14.48 59.99 -29.71
N GLN A 601 13.61 60.96 -29.41
CA GLN A 601 13.60 61.71 -28.14
C GLN A 601 13.31 60.79 -26.95
N LEU A 602 12.41 59.79 -27.09
CA LEU A 602 12.18 58.77 -26.06
C LEU A 602 13.43 57.93 -25.79
N LYS A 603 14.16 57.50 -26.83
CA LYS A 603 15.38 56.70 -26.68
C LYS A 603 16.48 57.45 -25.92
N GLN A 604 16.52 58.78 -26.02
CA GLN A 604 17.48 59.61 -25.29
C GLN A 604 16.97 60.05 -23.90
N GLY A 605 15.79 59.59 -23.46
CA GLY A 605 15.24 59.86 -22.13
C GLY A 605 14.59 61.24 -21.96
N LEU A 606 14.41 61.99 -23.05
CA LEU A 606 13.75 63.31 -23.05
C LEU A 606 12.21 63.14 -23.13
N VAL A 607 11.63 62.57 -22.07
CA VAL A 607 10.22 62.12 -22.05
C VAL A 607 9.23 63.28 -22.22
N LYS A 608 9.50 64.47 -21.67
CA LYS A 608 8.58 65.63 -21.79
C LYS A 608 8.47 66.14 -23.22
N GLU A 609 9.61 66.35 -23.88
CA GLU A 609 9.66 66.81 -25.27
C GLU A 609 9.15 65.75 -26.23
N ALA A 610 9.43 64.47 -25.95
CA ALA A 610 8.91 63.35 -26.73
C ALA A 610 7.38 63.26 -26.64
N ILE A 611 6.79 63.39 -25.43
CA ILE A 611 5.33 63.38 -25.24
C ILE A 611 4.69 64.57 -25.98
N ASP A 612 5.27 65.76 -25.92
CA ASP A 612 4.79 66.92 -26.68
C ASP A 612 4.88 66.69 -28.20
N SER A 613 5.97 66.10 -28.69
CA SER A 613 6.13 65.70 -30.10
C SER A 613 5.12 64.62 -30.52
N PHE A 614 4.80 63.66 -29.65
CA PHE A 614 3.76 62.66 -29.92
C PHE A 614 2.35 63.27 -29.90
N ILE A 615 2.07 64.23 -29.01
CA ILE A 615 0.81 64.96 -28.99
C ILE A 615 0.65 65.78 -30.27
N LYS A 616 1.73 66.39 -30.79
CA LYS A 616 1.74 67.11 -32.08
C LYS A 616 1.60 66.17 -33.29
N ALA A 617 2.24 64.99 -33.24
CA ALA A 617 2.12 63.95 -34.26
C ALA A 617 0.74 63.27 -34.25
N ASP A 618 0.01 63.40 -33.14
CA ASP A 618 -1.32 62.85 -32.93
C ASP A 618 -1.34 61.31 -33.10
N ASP A 619 -0.19 60.66 -32.83
CA ASP A 619 0.11 59.25 -33.11
C ASP A 619 0.12 58.38 -31.83
N PRO A 620 -0.79 57.38 -31.71
CA PRO A 620 -0.82 56.43 -30.60
C PRO A 620 0.21 55.29 -30.71
N SER A 621 0.92 55.14 -31.83
CA SER A 621 1.59 53.88 -32.20
C SER A 621 2.72 53.42 -31.25
N ALA A 622 3.28 54.28 -30.40
CA ALA A 622 4.40 53.97 -29.51
C ALA A 622 4.01 53.93 -28.02
N TYR A 623 2.75 53.61 -27.69
CA TYR A 623 2.26 53.69 -26.31
C TYR A 623 3.03 52.79 -25.32
N ILE A 624 3.53 51.62 -25.74
CA ILE A 624 4.29 50.70 -24.88
C ILE A 624 5.62 51.32 -24.46
N ASP A 625 6.38 51.85 -25.43
CA ASP A 625 7.68 52.47 -25.19
C ASP A 625 7.55 53.75 -24.35
N VAL A 626 6.49 54.54 -24.57
CA VAL A 626 6.17 55.72 -23.76
C VAL A 626 5.84 55.32 -22.32
N VAL A 627 5.04 54.26 -22.13
CA VAL A 627 4.69 53.76 -20.79
C VAL A 627 5.94 53.26 -20.08
N GLU A 628 6.77 52.41 -20.70
CA GLU A 628 7.98 51.87 -20.06
C GLU A 628 9.00 52.97 -19.71
N THR A 629 9.21 53.93 -20.59
CA THR A 629 10.12 55.06 -20.34
C THR A 629 9.57 56.04 -19.29
N ALA A 630 8.25 56.26 -19.26
CA ALA A 630 7.60 57.05 -18.22
C ALA A 630 7.65 56.36 -16.84
N HIS A 631 7.51 55.03 -16.79
CA HIS A 631 7.71 54.22 -15.58
C HIS A 631 9.15 54.38 -15.06
N LYS A 632 10.16 54.36 -15.94
CA LYS A 632 11.58 54.53 -15.58
C LYS A 632 11.93 55.94 -15.09
N THR A 633 11.27 56.97 -15.63
CA THR A 633 11.56 58.39 -15.32
C THR A 633 10.65 58.98 -14.25
N GLY A 634 9.57 58.28 -13.87
CA GLY A 634 8.64 58.69 -12.82
C GLY A 634 7.73 59.86 -13.19
N SER A 635 7.62 60.22 -14.48
CA SER A 635 6.80 61.34 -14.97
C SER A 635 5.34 60.93 -15.20
N TRP A 636 4.63 60.58 -14.13
CA TRP A 636 3.26 60.04 -14.16
C TRP A 636 2.20 61.06 -14.60
N GLU A 637 2.37 62.35 -14.28
CA GLU A 637 1.38 63.38 -14.64
C GLU A 637 1.30 63.65 -16.15
N ASP A 638 2.46 63.67 -16.81
CA ASP A 638 2.55 63.86 -18.27
C ASP A 638 2.12 62.58 -19.01
N LEU A 639 2.39 61.40 -18.42
CA LEU A 639 1.88 60.12 -18.92
C LEU A 639 0.35 60.07 -18.90
N VAL A 640 -0.31 60.56 -17.85
CA VAL A 640 -1.79 60.64 -17.79
C VAL A 640 -2.34 61.48 -18.95
N ARG A 641 -1.69 62.60 -19.31
CA ARG A 641 -2.11 63.43 -20.46
C ARG A 641 -1.98 62.68 -21.79
N TYR A 642 -0.85 61.98 -21.98
CA TYR A 642 -0.64 61.16 -23.17
C TYR A 642 -1.67 60.02 -23.27
N LEU A 643 -1.90 59.28 -22.18
CA LEU A 643 -2.85 58.18 -22.13
C LEU A 643 -4.31 58.64 -22.31
N GLN A 644 -4.68 59.83 -21.83
CA GLN A 644 -5.99 60.45 -22.10
C GLN A 644 -6.19 60.80 -23.59
N MET A 645 -5.14 61.28 -24.27
CA MET A 645 -5.18 61.49 -25.74
C MET A 645 -5.32 60.15 -26.45
N SER A 646 -4.46 59.18 -26.12
CA SER A 646 -4.46 57.84 -26.72
C SER A 646 -5.80 57.14 -26.55
N ARG A 647 -6.47 57.27 -25.40
CA ARG A 647 -7.83 56.75 -25.15
C ARG A 647 -8.89 57.30 -26.12
N LYS A 648 -8.77 58.56 -26.56
CA LYS A 648 -9.74 59.16 -27.50
C LYS A 648 -9.64 58.52 -28.90
N LYS A 649 -8.47 58.02 -29.29
CA LYS A 649 -8.23 57.43 -30.62
C LYS A 649 -8.25 55.90 -30.61
N ALA A 650 -7.69 55.27 -29.58
CA ALA A 650 -7.58 53.83 -29.41
C ALA A 650 -8.15 53.43 -28.05
N ARG A 651 -9.29 52.71 -28.05
CA ARG A 651 -9.85 52.08 -26.85
C ARG A 651 -9.27 50.68 -26.69
N GLU A 652 -7.98 50.61 -26.34
CA GLU A 652 -7.31 49.35 -26.04
C GLU A 652 -7.28 49.09 -24.53
N SER A 653 -7.49 47.83 -24.15
CA SER A 653 -7.50 47.38 -22.75
C SER A 653 -6.21 47.76 -22.01
N TYR A 654 -5.05 47.64 -22.67
CA TYR A 654 -3.75 47.98 -22.09
C TYR A 654 -3.61 49.47 -21.72
N ILE A 655 -4.10 50.37 -22.58
CA ILE A 655 -4.06 51.82 -22.35
C ILE A 655 -4.97 52.21 -21.18
N GLU A 656 -6.17 51.63 -21.11
CA GLU A 656 -7.08 51.86 -19.99
C GLU A 656 -6.55 51.25 -18.68
N SER A 657 -5.89 50.10 -18.74
CA SER A 657 -5.24 49.46 -17.59
C SER A 657 -4.08 50.29 -17.02
N GLU A 658 -3.17 50.78 -17.87
CA GLU A 658 -2.05 51.62 -17.43
C GLU A 658 -2.52 53.01 -16.98
N LEU A 659 -3.65 53.51 -17.51
CA LEU A 659 -4.27 54.75 -17.02
C LEU A 659 -4.83 54.60 -15.60
N ILE A 660 -5.51 53.49 -15.29
CA ILE A 660 -5.96 53.20 -13.91
C ILE A 660 -4.76 53.10 -12.98
N TYR A 661 -3.70 52.40 -13.39
CA TYR A 661 -2.48 52.28 -12.59
C TYR A 661 -1.80 53.65 -12.37
N ALA A 662 -1.73 54.50 -13.41
CA ALA A 662 -1.22 55.86 -13.28
C ALA A 662 -2.09 56.74 -12.35
N TYR A 663 -3.41 56.57 -12.36
CA TYR A 663 -4.29 57.24 -11.38
C TYR A 663 -4.08 56.74 -9.95
N ALA A 664 -3.85 55.44 -9.77
CA ALA A 664 -3.50 54.87 -8.46
C ALA A 664 -2.16 55.43 -7.94
N ARG A 665 -1.13 55.52 -8.81
CA ARG A 665 0.19 56.08 -8.47
C ARG A 665 0.20 57.59 -8.20
N THR A 666 -0.72 58.34 -8.81
CA THR A 666 -0.84 59.80 -8.63
C THR A 666 -1.80 60.20 -7.50
N ASN A 667 -2.33 59.24 -6.73
CA ASN A 667 -3.31 59.45 -5.65
C ASN A 667 -4.58 60.20 -6.09
N ARG A 668 -4.96 60.12 -7.38
CA ARG A 668 -6.22 60.70 -7.89
C ARG A 668 -7.37 59.70 -7.71
N LEU A 669 -7.71 59.43 -6.45
CA LEU A 669 -8.70 58.42 -6.07
C LEU A 669 -10.12 58.73 -6.61
N ALA A 670 -10.49 60.01 -6.69
CA ALA A 670 -11.80 60.43 -7.24
C ALA A 670 -11.91 60.14 -8.74
N ASP A 671 -10.85 60.45 -9.51
CA ASP A 671 -10.80 60.15 -10.94
C ASP A 671 -10.79 58.64 -11.19
N LEU A 672 -10.16 57.87 -10.30
CA LEU A 672 -10.13 56.40 -10.33
C LEU A 672 -11.51 55.80 -10.00
N GLU A 673 -12.21 56.32 -9.00
CA GLU A 673 -13.56 55.85 -8.62
C GLU A 673 -14.59 56.19 -9.71
N GLU A 674 -14.55 57.39 -10.27
CA GLU A 674 -15.38 57.77 -11.42
C GLU A 674 -15.09 56.87 -12.63
N PHE A 675 -13.80 56.60 -12.91
CA PHE A 675 -13.38 55.74 -14.02
C PHE A 675 -13.83 54.28 -13.87
N ILE A 676 -13.78 53.73 -12.65
CA ILE A 676 -14.20 52.35 -12.38
C ILE A 676 -15.73 52.22 -12.39
N SER A 677 -16.46 53.25 -11.97
CA SER A 677 -17.93 53.28 -12.00
C SER A 677 -18.52 53.35 -13.41
N GLY A 678 -17.74 53.84 -14.39
CA GLY A 678 -18.11 53.88 -15.80
C GLY A 678 -17.78 52.59 -16.57
N PRO A 679 -18.34 52.38 -17.78
CA PRO A 679 -18.03 51.22 -18.61
C PRO A 679 -16.56 51.27 -19.08
N ASN A 680 -15.78 50.27 -18.69
CA ASN A 680 -14.34 50.14 -18.96
C ASN A 680 -14.01 48.80 -19.65
N HIS A 681 -12.90 48.75 -20.39
CA HIS A 681 -12.34 47.53 -21.00
C HIS A 681 -11.03 47.11 -20.32
N ALA A 682 -10.72 47.68 -19.16
CA ALA A 682 -9.47 47.46 -18.45
C ALA A 682 -9.47 46.14 -17.67
N ASP A 683 -8.31 45.49 -17.59
CA ASP A 683 -8.07 44.34 -16.72
C ASP A 683 -7.89 44.80 -15.25
N ILE A 684 -8.99 45.13 -14.57
CA ILE A 684 -9.00 45.68 -13.20
C ILE A 684 -8.32 44.73 -12.20
N GLN A 685 -8.45 43.40 -12.39
CA GLN A 685 -7.85 42.40 -11.49
C GLN A 685 -6.31 42.44 -11.50
N LYS A 686 -5.69 42.50 -12.69
CA LYS A 686 -4.22 42.57 -12.81
C LYS A 686 -3.66 43.85 -12.20
N ILE A 687 -4.40 44.94 -12.29
CA ILE A 687 -4.02 46.23 -11.72
C ILE A 687 -4.19 46.20 -10.20
N GLY A 688 -5.27 45.57 -9.70
CA GLY A 688 -5.46 45.29 -8.28
C GLY A 688 -4.29 44.51 -7.70
N ASP A 689 -3.84 43.46 -8.39
CA ASP A 689 -2.68 42.65 -7.99
C ASP A 689 -1.37 43.46 -8.01
N ARG A 690 -1.13 44.27 -9.06
CA ARG A 690 0.04 45.17 -9.10
C ARG A 690 0.01 46.22 -7.99
N CYS A 691 -1.16 46.82 -7.71
CA CYS A 691 -1.31 47.78 -6.62
C CYS A 691 -1.10 47.12 -5.25
N PHE A 692 -1.48 45.85 -5.11
CA PHE A 692 -1.22 45.06 -3.91
C PHE A 692 0.28 44.81 -3.71
N ASP A 693 0.98 44.40 -4.77
CA ASP A 693 2.42 44.13 -4.74
C ASP A 693 3.25 45.40 -4.47
N ASP A 694 2.77 46.57 -4.92
CA ASP A 694 3.37 47.88 -4.66
C ASP A 694 2.98 48.50 -3.29
N GLU A 695 2.34 47.73 -2.40
CA GLU A 695 1.86 48.15 -1.06
C GLU A 695 0.83 49.32 -1.09
N MET A 696 0.14 49.53 -2.21
CA MET A 696 -0.88 50.57 -2.38
C MET A 696 -2.28 50.05 -2.05
N TYR A 697 -2.51 49.82 -0.76
CA TYR A 697 -3.71 49.13 -0.28
C TYR A 697 -5.01 49.93 -0.43
N GLU A 698 -4.99 51.27 -0.40
CA GLU A 698 -6.18 52.12 -0.58
C GLU A 698 -6.76 52.05 -2.02
N PRO A 699 -5.95 52.27 -3.09
CA PRO A 699 -6.40 51.98 -4.46
C PRO A 699 -6.79 50.52 -4.67
N ALA A 700 -6.03 49.56 -4.10
CA ALA A 700 -6.32 48.14 -4.23
C ALA A 700 -7.69 47.77 -3.60
N LYS A 701 -8.07 48.38 -2.47
CA LYS A 701 -9.39 48.21 -1.85
C LYS A 701 -10.52 48.64 -2.80
N LEU A 702 -10.39 49.79 -3.46
CA LEU A 702 -11.39 50.27 -4.44
C LEU A 702 -11.48 49.34 -5.65
N LEU A 703 -10.34 48.88 -6.17
CA LEU A 703 -10.28 47.98 -7.32
C LEU A 703 -10.89 46.61 -6.99
N TYR A 704 -10.51 45.99 -5.88
CA TYR A 704 -11.00 44.65 -5.50
C TYR A 704 -12.47 44.65 -5.06
N ASN A 705 -12.97 45.74 -4.47
CA ASN A 705 -14.39 45.88 -4.14
C ASN A 705 -15.25 45.91 -5.42
N ASN A 706 -14.80 46.57 -6.48
CA ASN A 706 -15.50 46.59 -7.77
C ASN A 706 -15.41 45.26 -8.53
N VAL A 707 -14.27 44.55 -8.45
CA VAL A 707 -14.08 43.23 -9.09
C VAL A 707 -14.75 42.09 -8.30
N SER A 708 -15.29 42.36 -7.11
CA SER A 708 -15.84 41.35 -6.20
C SER A 708 -14.85 40.24 -5.82
N ASN A 709 -13.54 40.52 -5.87
CA ASN A 709 -12.50 39.59 -5.42
C ASN A 709 -12.32 39.73 -3.90
N PHE A 710 -13.25 39.14 -3.16
CA PHE A 710 -13.32 39.27 -1.69
C PHE A 710 -12.13 38.61 -0.97
N ALA A 711 -11.42 37.67 -1.61
CA ALA A 711 -10.26 37.01 -1.02
C ALA A 711 -9.06 37.96 -0.91
N ARG A 712 -8.67 38.60 -2.01
CA ARG A 712 -7.63 39.64 -2.00
C ARG A 712 -8.08 40.90 -1.28
N LEU A 713 -9.38 41.21 -1.30
CA LEU A 713 -9.95 42.30 -0.51
C LEU A 713 -9.78 42.05 1.00
N ALA A 714 -10.02 40.84 1.50
CA ALA A 714 -9.81 40.53 2.90
C ALA A 714 -8.34 40.74 3.30
N ILE A 715 -7.39 40.35 2.44
CA ILE A 715 -5.96 40.50 2.68
C ILE A 715 -5.55 41.99 2.65
N THR A 716 -6.00 42.77 1.66
CA THR A 716 -5.76 44.22 1.64
C THR A 716 -6.30 44.92 2.88
N LEU A 717 -7.50 44.56 3.34
CA LEU A 717 -8.12 45.12 4.55
C LEU A 717 -7.36 44.74 5.82
N VAL A 718 -6.77 43.54 5.86
CA VAL A 718 -5.85 43.13 6.93
C VAL A 718 -4.62 44.04 6.98
N HIS A 719 -3.99 44.33 5.83
CA HIS A 719 -2.85 45.25 5.77
C HIS A 719 -3.23 46.69 6.15
N LEU A 720 -4.47 47.12 5.84
CA LEU A 720 -5.04 48.40 6.27
C LEU A 720 -5.47 48.43 7.75
N LYS A 721 -5.32 47.32 8.48
CA LYS A 721 -5.77 47.14 9.88
C LYS A 721 -7.29 47.33 10.08
N GLU A 722 -8.08 47.19 9.02
CA GLU A 722 -9.55 47.23 9.08
C GLU A 722 -10.12 45.81 9.28
N PHE A 723 -9.91 45.22 10.47
CA PHE A 723 -10.23 43.81 10.73
C PHE A 723 -11.71 43.46 10.61
N GLN A 724 -12.62 44.37 10.95
CA GLN A 724 -14.07 44.15 10.79
C GLN A 724 -14.45 43.98 9.31
N GLY A 725 -13.93 44.85 8.45
CA GLY A 725 -14.14 44.77 7.00
C GLY A 725 -13.49 43.52 6.39
N ALA A 726 -12.34 43.10 6.94
CA ALA A 726 -11.66 41.87 6.52
C ALA A 726 -12.48 40.62 6.85
N VAL A 727 -13.09 40.54 8.04
CA VAL A 727 -13.96 39.42 8.45
C VAL A 727 -15.22 39.34 7.58
N ASP A 728 -15.85 40.47 7.27
CA ASP A 728 -17.03 40.49 6.38
C ASP A 728 -16.67 40.11 4.94
N SER A 729 -15.48 40.50 4.48
CA SER A 729 -14.95 40.10 3.18
C SER A 729 -14.61 38.61 3.14
N ALA A 730 -14.00 38.06 4.19
CA ALA A 730 -13.75 36.63 4.33
C ALA A 730 -15.07 35.82 4.35
N ARG A 731 -16.12 36.36 4.98
CA ARG A 731 -17.46 35.76 4.96
C ARG A 731 -18.05 35.71 3.56
N LYS A 732 -17.86 36.75 2.75
CA LYS A 732 -18.32 36.80 1.35
C LYS A 732 -17.49 35.89 0.43
N ALA A 733 -16.19 35.76 0.67
CA ALA A 733 -15.29 34.89 -0.08
C ALA A 733 -15.52 33.40 0.22
N ASN A 734 -15.84 33.08 1.48
CA ASN A 734 -16.08 31.73 2.01
C ASN A 734 -14.96 30.70 1.69
N SER A 735 -13.71 31.17 1.59
CA SER A 735 -12.54 30.31 1.37
C SER A 735 -11.80 30.05 2.68
N THR A 736 -11.40 28.80 2.92
CA THR A 736 -10.65 28.40 4.13
C THR A 736 -9.34 29.16 4.26
N ARG A 737 -8.63 29.35 3.15
CA ARG A 737 -7.38 30.12 3.09
C ARG A 737 -7.57 31.57 3.54
N THR A 738 -8.63 32.23 3.06
CA THR A 738 -8.91 33.62 3.46
C THR A 738 -9.26 33.73 4.94
N TRP A 739 -9.99 32.76 5.48
CA TRP A 739 -10.26 32.72 6.91
C TRP A 739 -9.00 32.54 7.74
N LYS A 740 -8.09 31.64 7.30
CA LYS A 740 -6.81 31.38 7.97
C LYS A 740 -5.93 32.62 8.04
N GLU A 741 -5.73 33.29 6.91
CA GLU A 741 -4.89 34.50 6.84
C GLU A 741 -5.47 35.64 7.68
N VAL A 742 -6.80 35.86 7.65
CA VAL A 742 -7.46 36.85 8.51
C VAL A 742 -7.38 36.46 9.98
N CYS A 743 -7.60 35.19 10.33
CA CYS A 743 -7.51 34.70 11.71
C CYS A 743 -6.11 34.93 12.28
N PHE A 744 -5.07 34.56 11.54
CA PHE A 744 -3.68 34.76 11.93
C PHE A 744 -3.37 36.24 12.15
N ALA A 745 -3.76 37.11 11.22
CA ALA A 745 -3.58 38.54 11.40
C ALA A 745 -4.37 39.13 12.59
N CYS A 746 -5.56 38.61 12.88
CA CYS A 746 -6.32 39.00 14.08
C CYS A 746 -5.66 38.53 15.38
N VAL A 747 -5.00 37.37 15.37
CA VAL A 747 -4.20 36.88 16.52
C VAL A 747 -2.98 37.77 16.74
N ASP A 748 -2.33 38.20 15.66
CA ASP A 748 -1.14 39.07 15.69
C ASP A 748 -1.44 40.45 16.25
N SER A 749 -2.61 40.98 15.91
CA SER A 749 -3.12 42.28 16.35
C SER A 749 -3.83 42.25 17.70
N GLN A 750 -3.89 41.07 18.37
CA GLN A 750 -4.56 40.86 19.66
C GLN A 750 -6.09 41.10 19.65
N GLU A 751 -6.73 41.05 18.48
CA GLU A 751 -8.19 41.12 18.36
C GLU A 751 -8.84 39.74 18.47
N PHE A 752 -8.76 39.14 19.66
CA PHE A 752 -9.17 37.74 19.90
C PHE A 752 -10.65 37.45 19.61
N ARG A 753 -11.54 38.44 19.75
CA ARG A 753 -12.97 38.25 19.46
C ARG A 753 -13.24 38.01 17.97
N LEU A 754 -12.56 38.74 17.10
CA LEU A 754 -12.67 38.54 15.65
C LEU A 754 -11.91 37.28 15.23
N ALA A 755 -10.74 37.02 15.84
CA ALA A 755 -10.00 35.78 15.65
C ALA A 755 -10.83 34.54 16.03
N GLN A 756 -11.63 34.60 17.10
CA GLN A 756 -12.51 33.51 17.49
C GLN A 756 -13.59 33.25 16.43
N MET A 757 -14.21 34.30 15.90
CA MET A 757 -15.21 34.16 14.83
C MET A 757 -14.61 33.54 13.56
N CYS A 758 -13.42 33.99 13.14
CA CYS A 758 -12.71 33.40 12.01
C CYS A 758 -12.29 31.96 12.30
N GLY A 759 -11.78 31.71 13.50
CA GLY A 759 -11.35 30.41 13.99
C GLY A 759 -12.44 29.36 13.90
N LEU A 760 -13.69 29.70 14.27
CA LEU A 760 -14.81 28.76 14.21
C LEU A 760 -15.09 28.26 12.78
N HIS A 761 -14.85 29.09 11.76
CA HIS A 761 -15.00 28.68 10.37
C HIS A 761 -13.83 27.81 9.88
N ILE A 762 -12.64 27.94 10.47
CA ILE A 762 -11.45 27.14 10.12
C ILE A 762 -11.51 25.77 10.80
N VAL A 763 -11.79 25.75 12.10
CA VAL A 763 -11.75 24.54 12.96
C VAL A 763 -12.71 23.44 12.49
N VAL A 764 -13.74 23.77 11.72
CA VAL A 764 -14.64 22.77 11.11
C VAL A 764 -13.90 21.87 10.11
N HIS A 765 -12.83 22.36 9.49
CA HIS A 765 -12.01 21.62 8.53
C HIS A 765 -10.86 20.90 9.25
N ALA A 766 -10.89 19.56 9.23
CA ALA A 766 -9.92 18.73 9.97
C ALA A 766 -8.47 18.95 9.55
N ASP A 767 -8.22 19.15 8.25
CA ASP A 767 -6.86 19.27 7.69
C ASP A 767 -6.13 20.54 8.14
N GLU A 768 -6.88 21.60 8.48
CA GLU A 768 -6.32 22.92 8.86
C GLU A 768 -6.22 23.10 10.38
N LEU A 769 -6.74 22.13 11.16
CA LEU A 769 -6.80 22.21 12.62
C LEU A 769 -5.40 22.21 13.25
N GLU A 770 -4.50 21.35 12.76
CA GLU A 770 -3.14 21.22 13.30
C GLU A 770 -2.32 22.50 13.12
N ASP A 771 -2.38 23.09 11.93
CA ASP A 771 -1.72 24.37 11.63
C ASP A 771 -2.22 25.51 12.51
N LEU A 772 -3.54 25.58 12.74
CA LEU A 772 -4.13 26.59 13.63
C LEU A 772 -3.66 26.42 15.08
N ILE A 773 -3.58 25.19 15.56
CA ILE A 773 -3.12 24.88 16.92
C ILE A 773 -1.66 25.27 17.09
N ASN A 774 -0.80 24.90 16.14
CA ASN A 774 0.63 25.25 16.18
C ASN A 774 0.79 26.78 16.21
N TYR A 775 0.03 27.51 15.40
CA TYR A 775 0.08 28.98 15.36
C TYR A 775 -0.29 29.64 16.70
N TYR A 776 -1.33 29.14 17.36
CA TYR A 776 -1.74 29.64 18.69
C TYR A 776 -0.75 29.23 19.78
N GLN A 777 -0.16 28.03 19.69
CA GLN A 777 0.82 27.51 20.65
C GLN A 777 2.15 28.25 20.59
N ASP A 778 2.68 28.52 19.38
CA ASP A 778 3.96 29.23 19.19
C ASP A 778 3.93 30.64 19.80
N ARG A 779 2.74 31.26 19.85
CA ARG A 779 2.52 32.59 20.44
C ARG A 779 2.10 32.55 21.91
N GLY A 780 1.86 31.36 22.47
CA GLY A 780 1.46 31.17 23.86
C GLY A 780 -0.01 31.49 24.18
N TYR A 781 -0.90 31.60 23.20
CA TYR A 781 -2.32 31.91 23.41
C TYR A 781 -3.18 30.66 23.62
N PHE A 782 -2.82 29.82 24.60
CA PHE A 782 -3.49 28.53 24.84
C PHE A 782 -4.90 28.66 25.44
N GLU A 783 -5.17 29.67 26.27
CA GLU A 783 -6.51 29.88 26.85
C GLU A 783 -7.55 30.20 25.78
N GLU A 784 -7.21 31.08 24.83
CA GLU A 784 -8.11 31.45 23.74
C GLU A 784 -8.30 30.32 22.74
N LEU A 785 -7.28 29.49 22.51
CA LEU A 785 -7.41 28.28 21.70
C LEU A 785 -8.36 27.26 22.36
N ILE A 786 -8.27 27.07 23.68
CA ILE A 786 -9.18 26.20 24.43
C ILE A 786 -10.62 26.74 24.32
N ASN A 787 -10.82 28.04 24.53
CA ASN A 787 -12.15 28.67 24.41
C ASN A 787 -12.72 28.54 22.99
N LEU A 788 -11.87 28.69 21.96
CA LEU A 788 -12.25 28.49 20.57
C LEU A 788 -12.72 27.06 20.31
N LEU A 789 -11.96 26.06 20.78
CA LEU A 789 -12.32 24.66 20.61
C LEU A 789 -13.57 24.31 21.42
N GLU A 790 -13.70 24.74 22.67
CA GLU A 790 -14.92 24.56 23.48
C GLU A 790 -16.17 25.09 22.76
N ALA A 791 -16.09 26.28 22.16
CA ALA A 791 -17.19 26.83 21.34
C ALA A 791 -17.42 26.03 20.05
N ALA A 792 -16.34 25.56 19.42
CA ALA A 792 -16.42 24.78 18.19
C ALA A 792 -17.04 23.39 18.41
N LEU A 793 -16.87 22.77 19.59
CA LEU A 793 -17.52 21.50 19.95
C LEU A 793 -19.06 21.60 19.93
N GLY A 794 -19.61 22.79 20.14
CA GLY A 794 -21.06 23.06 20.06
C GLY A 794 -21.60 23.15 18.63
N LEU A 795 -20.75 23.12 17.60
CA LEU A 795 -21.17 23.17 16.20
C LEU A 795 -21.65 21.79 15.71
N GLU A 796 -22.68 21.80 14.85
CA GLU A 796 -23.27 20.59 14.26
C GLU A 796 -22.26 19.78 13.42
N ARG A 797 -21.20 20.43 12.92
CA ARG A 797 -20.13 19.82 12.11
C ARG A 797 -18.87 19.45 12.90
N ALA A 798 -18.95 19.28 14.22
CA ALA A 798 -17.79 18.88 15.02
C ALA A 798 -17.27 17.48 14.65
N HIS A 799 -15.98 17.37 14.32
CA HIS A 799 -15.32 16.11 13.95
C HIS A 799 -14.36 15.63 15.05
N MET A 800 -13.92 14.37 14.97
CA MET A 800 -13.10 13.68 16.00
C MET A 800 -11.80 14.42 16.35
N GLY A 801 -11.17 15.06 15.36
CA GLY A 801 -9.95 15.85 15.54
C GLY A 801 -10.08 16.92 16.61
N MET A 802 -11.21 17.63 16.65
CA MET A 802 -11.47 18.70 17.62
C MET A 802 -11.47 18.19 19.06
N PHE A 803 -12.13 17.05 19.33
CA PHE A 803 -12.15 16.43 20.66
C PHE A 803 -10.75 15.94 21.06
N THR A 804 -10.01 15.40 20.11
CA THR A 804 -8.67 14.84 20.34
C THR A 804 -7.67 15.94 20.70
N GLU A 805 -7.63 17.01 19.92
CA GLU A 805 -6.74 18.14 20.17
C GLU A 805 -7.12 18.91 21.42
N LEU A 806 -8.42 19.06 21.70
CA LEU A 806 -8.87 19.63 22.96
C LEU A 806 -8.42 18.79 24.16
N ALA A 807 -8.50 17.46 24.08
CA ALA A 807 -7.99 16.57 25.13
C ALA A 807 -6.47 16.71 25.32
N ILE A 808 -5.70 16.87 24.24
CA ILE A 808 -4.25 17.13 24.31
C ILE A 808 -3.98 18.47 25.00
N LEU A 809 -4.72 19.52 24.68
CA LEU A 809 -4.58 20.82 25.35
C LEU A 809 -4.96 20.75 26.83
N TYR A 810 -6.03 20.04 27.19
CA TYR A 810 -6.39 19.82 28.59
C TYR A 810 -5.33 19.03 29.35
N SER A 811 -4.72 18.02 28.73
CA SER A 811 -3.64 17.25 29.37
C SER A 811 -2.45 18.12 29.78
N LYS A 812 -2.12 19.14 28.95
CA LYS A 812 -0.99 20.03 29.20
C LYS A 812 -1.32 21.18 30.15
N TYR A 813 -2.50 21.78 30.02
CA TYR A 813 -2.80 23.08 30.64
C TYR A 813 -3.91 23.03 31.70
N LYS A 814 -4.88 22.09 31.61
CA LYS A 814 -6.01 22.00 32.55
C LYS A 814 -6.38 20.54 32.89
N PRO A 815 -5.59 19.84 33.74
CA PRO A 815 -5.87 18.46 34.14
C PRO A 815 -7.26 18.22 34.72
N ALA A 816 -7.78 19.16 35.52
CA ALA A 816 -9.09 19.02 36.17
C ALA A 816 -10.26 18.87 35.17
N LYS A 817 -10.21 19.57 34.04
CA LYS A 817 -11.24 19.48 32.98
C LYS A 817 -11.07 18.26 32.08
N MET A 818 -9.87 17.67 32.04
CA MET A 818 -9.57 16.54 31.16
C MET A 818 -10.47 15.34 31.48
N ARG A 819 -10.66 15.04 32.76
CA ARG A 819 -11.52 13.94 33.20
C ARG A 819 -12.96 14.09 32.72
N GLU A 820 -13.55 15.26 32.94
CA GLU A 820 -14.93 15.56 32.52
C GLU A 820 -15.08 15.46 30.99
N HIS A 821 -14.10 15.99 30.25
CA HIS A 821 -14.10 15.91 28.80
C HIS A 821 -14.05 14.46 28.29
N LEU A 822 -13.17 13.64 28.87
CA LEU A 822 -13.06 12.24 28.48
C LEU A 822 -14.30 11.43 28.87
N GLU A 823 -14.87 11.68 30.04
CA GLU A 823 -16.08 10.97 30.48
C GLU A 823 -17.28 11.27 29.57
N LEU A 824 -17.40 12.50 29.06
CA LEU A 824 -18.45 12.89 28.13
C LEU A 824 -18.18 12.46 26.68
N PHE A 825 -16.93 12.53 26.20
CA PHE A 825 -16.61 12.46 24.77
C PHE A 825 -15.65 11.33 24.36
N TRP A 826 -15.38 10.34 25.20
CA TRP A 826 -14.48 9.21 24.87
C TRP A 826 -14.85 8.46 23.58
N SER A 827 -16.12 8.41 23.19
CA SER A 827 -16.54 7.74 21.94
C SER A 827 -16.15 8.51 20.66
N ARG A 828 -15.93 9.83 20.77
CA ARG A 828 -15.63 10.72 19.63
C ARG A 828 -14.19 11.22 19.62
N VAL A 829 -13.30 10.57 20.36
CA VAL A 829 -11.89 10.96 20.51
C VAL A 829 -10.97 9.88 19.95
N ASN A 830 -9.81 10.26 19.42
CA ASN A 830 -8.76 9.31 19.06
C ASN A 830 -7.99 8.89 20.34
N ILE A 831 -8.37 7.74 20.89
CA ILE A 831 -7.85 7.24 22.16
C ILE A 831 -6.32 7.02 22.12
N PRO A 832 -5.71 6.38 21.10
CA PRO A 832 -4.26 6.20 21.04
C PRO A 832 -3.45 7.51 21.09
N LYS A 833 -3.91 8.56 20.40
CA LYS A 833 -3.21 9.86 20.42
C LYS A 833 -3.31 10.52 21.79
N VAL A 834 -4.49 10.46 22.41
CA VAL A 834 -4.71 11.00 23.77
C VAL A 834 -3.96 10.20 24.82
N LEU A 835 -3.85 8.88 24.68
CA LEU A 835 -3.09 8.03 25.61
C LEU A 835 -1.63 8.47 25.72
N ARG A 836 -0.96 8.73 24.59
CA ARG A 836 0.43 9.25 24.61
C ARG A 836 0.51 10.62 25.29
N ALA A 837 -0.46 11.49 25.04
CA ALA A 837 -0.50 12.81 25.67
C ALA A 837 -0.76 12.71 27.19
N ALA A 838 -1.67 11.82 27.60
CA ALA A 838 -1.97 11.56 29.01
C ALA A 838 -0.79 10.92 29.76
N GLU A 839 -0.06 10.02 29.11
CA GLU A 839 1.14 9.38 29.64
C GLU A 839 2.26 10.42 29.82
N GLN A 840 2.45 11.29 28.83
CA GLN A 840 3.40 12.40 28.91
C GLN A 840 3.04 13.43 30.00
N ALA A 841 1.75 13.60 30.27
CA ALA A 841 1.23 14.49 31.32
C ALA A 841 1.12 13.83 32.70
N HIS A 842 1.41 12.52 32.81
CA HIS A 842 1.29 11.72 34.03
C HIS A 842 -0.09 11.79 34.71
N LEU A 843 -1.16 11.79 33.89
CA LEU A 843 -2.54 11.84 34.38
C LEU A 843 -3.10 10.43 34.55
N TRP A 844 -2.68 9.75 35.62
CA TRP A 844 -2.91 8.31 35.81
C TRP A 844 -4.38 7.92 35.98
N ALA A 845 -5.21 8.77 36.59
CA ALA A 845 -6.64 8.48 36.78
C ALA A 845 -7.40 8.50 35.42
N GLU A 846 -7.07 9.47 34.57
CA GLU A 846 -7.63 9.66 33.25
C GLU A 846 -7.07 8.62 32.26
N LEU A 847 -5.78 8.33 32.35
CA LEU A 847 -5.10 7.32 31.54
C LEU A 847 -5.63 5.91 31.82
N VAL A 848 -5.89 5.57 33.08
CA VAL A 848 -6.54 4.29 33.43
C VAL A 848 -7.96 4.22 32.90
N PHE A 849 -8.72 5.32 32.95
CA PHE A 849 -10.04 5.37 32.34
C PHE A 849 -9.98 5.17 30.82
N LEU A 850 -9.00 5.78 30.14
CA LEU A 850 -8.78 5.57 28.71
C LEU A 850 -8.43 4.12 28.39
N TYR A 851 -7.56 3.47 29.17
CA TYR A 851 -7.24 2.06 28.98
C TYR A 851 -8.45 1.14 29.24
N ASP A 852 -9.29 1.44 30.23
CA ASP A 852 -10.53 0.69 30.47
C ASP A 852 -11.48 0.78 29.26
N LYS A 853 -11.69 1.98 28.70
CA LYS A 853 -12.56 2.17 27.53
C LYS A 853 -11.95 1.68 26.22
N TYR A 854 -10.62 1.63 26.13
CA TYR A 854 -9.90 1.09 24.99
C TYR A 854 -9.71 -0.43 25.07
N GLU A 855 -10.21 -1.06 26.14
CA GLU A 855 -10.11 -2.51 26.39
C GLU A 855 -8.67 -3.03 26.57
N GLU A 856 -7.71 -2.12 26.76
CA GLU A 856 -6.32 -2.42 27.11
C GLU A 856 -6.19 -2.60 28.63
N TYR A 857 -6.93 -3.58 29.16
CA TYR A 857 -7.04 -3.86 30.59
C TYR A 857 -5.68 -4.18 31.22
N ASP A 858 -4.77 -4.82 30.48
CA ASP A 858 -3.42 -5.15 30.94
C ASP A 858 -2.64 -3.90 31.36
N ASN A 859 -2.67 -2.87 30.51
CA ASN A 859 -1.99 -1.59 30.76
C ASN A 859 -2.69 -0.80 31.87
N ALA A 860 -4.03 -0.85 31.94
CA ALA A 860 -4.80 -0.25 33.03
C ALA A 860 -4.37 -0.80 34.39
N VAL A 861 -4.27 -2.14 34.50
CA VAL A 861 -3.86 -2.79 35.75
C VAL A 861 -2.41 -2.43 36.10
N ILE A 862 -1.49 -2.45 35.14
CA ILE A 862 -0.09 -2.08 35.41
C ILE A 862 -0.01 -0.64 35.94
N ALA A 863 -0.70 0.30 35.32
CA ALA A 863 -0.74 1.70 35.76
C ALA A 863 -1.33 1.86 37.16
N MET A 864 -2.39 1.10 37.50
CA MET A 864 -2.93 1.07 38.87
C MET A 864 -1.96 0.49 39.89
N MET A 865 -1.11 -0.46 39.51
CA MET A 865 -0.14 -1.10 40.40
C MET A 865 1.10 -0.22 40.64
N THR A 866 1.58 0.49 39.62
CA THR A 866 2.73 1.38 39.74
C THR A 866 2.35 2.70 40.43
N HIS A 867 1.09 3.14 40.29
CA HIS A 867 0.58 4.39 40.88
C HIS A 867 -0.67 4.18 41.76
N PRO A 868 -0.52 3.57 42.95
CA PRO A 868 -1.66 3.20 43.80
C PRO A 868 -2.45 4.37 44.40
N SER A 869 -1.83 5.52 44.62
CA SER A 869 -2.46 6.65 45.31
C SER A 869 -3.49 7.41 44.47
N GLU A 870 -3.34 7.42 43.14
CA GLU A 870 -4.13 8.27 42.24
C GLU A 870 -5.14 7.47 41.41
N ALA A 871 -4.77 6.27 40.99
CA ALA A 871 -5.57 5.47 40.05
C ALA A 871 -6.31 4.29 40.70
N TRP A 872 -5.83 3.76 41.83
CA TRP A 872 -6.39 2.53 42.38
C TRP A 872 -7.75 2.77 43.04
N ARG A 873 -8.76 2.05 42.55
CA ARG A 873 -10.10 1.96 43.16
C ARG A 873 -10.50 0.50 43.27
N GLU A 874 -10.91 0.07 44.45
CA GLU A 874 -11.10 -1.35 44.79
C GLU A 874 -12.05 -2.10 43.83
N GLY A 875 -13.28 -1.62 43.66
CA GLY A 875 -14.24 -2.25 42.75
C GLY A 875 -13.77 -2.22 41.29
N HIS A 876 -13.22 -1.08 40.87
CA HIS A 876 -12.76 -0.90 39.50
C HIS A 876 -11.58 -1.83 39.15
N PHE A 877 -10.63 -2.03 40.06
CA PHE A 877 -9.53 -2.97 39.85
C PHE A 877 -10.05 -4.42 39.73
N LYS A 878 -11.02 -4.80 40.57
CA LYS A 878 -11.61 -6.15 40.56
C LYS A 878 -12.33 -6.44 39.25
N ASP A 879 -13.01 -5.45 38.68
CA ASP A 879 -13.70 -5.62 37.40
C ASP A 879 -12.72 -5.74 36.24
N ILE A 880 -11.67 -4.90 36.21
CA ILE A 880 -10.65 -4.92 35.15
C ILE A 880 -9.85 -6.24 35.16
N ILE A 881 -9.39 -6.68 36.33
CA ILE A 881 -8.49 -7.85 36.41
C ILE A 881 -9.17 -9.14 35.90
N THR A 882 -10.50 -9.26 35.96
CA THR A 882 -11.21 -10.44 35.41
C THR A 882 -11.17 -10.52 33.89
N LYS A 883 -11.05 -9.36 33.22
CA LYS A 883 -11.06 -9.26 31.76
C LYS A 883 -9.68 -9.45 31.13
N VAL A 884 -8.62 -9.19 31.89
CA VAL A 884 -7.22 -9.43 31.48
C VAL A 884 -7.01 -10.88 31.07
N ALA A 885 -6.36 -11.09 29.92
CA ALA A 885 -6.02 -12.42 29.41
C ALA A 885 -4.69 -12.93 29.98
N ASN A 886 -3.77 -12.03 30.33
CA ASN A 886 -2.45 -12.36 30.82
C ASN A 886 -2.45 -12.80 32.29
N ILE A 887 -2.28 -14.10 32.51
CA ILE A 887 -2.25 -14.73 33.85
C ILE A 887 -1.04 -14.27 34.67
N GLU A 888 0.07 -13.84 34.06
CA GLU A 888 1.23 -13.32 34.81
C GLU A 888 0.87 -12.07 35.62
N LEU A 889 0.00 -11.25 35.06
CA LEU A 889 -0.49 -10.02 35.66
C LEU A 889 -1.31 -10.32 36.92
N TYR A 890 -1.99 -11.47 36.99
CA TYR A 890 -2.68 -11.92 38.21
C TYR A 890 -1.70 -12.15 39.35
N TYR A 891 -0.56 -12.80 39.09
CA TYR A 891 0.43 -13.05 40.14
C TYR A 891 1.14 -11.77 40.60
N LYS A 892 1.40 -10.83 39.69
CA LYS A 892 1.92 -9.51 40.06
C LYS A 892 0.87 -8.72 40.86
N ALA A 893 -0.40 -8.80 40.48
CA ALA A 893 -1.49 -8.21 41.25
C ALA A 893 -1.58 -8.84 42.65
N ILE A 894 -1.50 -10.17 42.77
CA ILE A 894 -1.45 -10.87 44.06
C ILE A 894 -0.29 -10.38 44.92
N GLN A 895 0.90 -10.22 44.34
CA GLN A 895 2.06 -9.62 45.03
C GLN A 895 1.75 -8.20 45.51
N PHE A 896 1.15 -7.36 44.66
CA PHE A 896 0.75 -5.99 45.01
C PHE A 896 -0.29 -5.95 46.15
N TYR A 897 -1.33 -6.79 46.10
CA TYR A 897 -2.30 -6.89 47.20
C TYR A 897 -1.66 -7.44 48.48
N LEU A 898 -0.70 -8.36 48.35
CA LEU A 898 0.05 -8.87 49.50
C LEU A 898 0.95 -7.82 50.14
N ASP A 899 1.57 -6.95 49.34
CA ASP A 899 2.47 -5.90 49.82
C ASP A 899 1.72 -4.69 50.42
N TYR A 900 0.62 -4.26 49.78
CA TYR A 900 -0.08 -3.03 50.16
C TYR A 900 -1.37 -3.25 50.97
N LYS A 901 -2.10 -4.36 50.77
CA LYS A 901 -3.40 -4.58 51.43
C LYS A 901 -3.75 -6.07 51.65
N PRO A 902 -3.06 -6.77 52.58
CA PRO A 902 -3.19 -8.22 52.78
C PRO A 902 -4.63 -8.70 53.07
N LEU A 903 -5.42 -7.92 53.82
CA LEU A 903 -6.77 -8.31 54.25
C LEU A 903 -7.77 -8.49 53.10
N LEU A 904 -7.60 -7.77 52.00
CA LEU A 904 -8.48 -7.84 50.82
C LEU A 904 -8.03 -8.86 49.77
N LEU A 905 -6.91 -9.53 50.01
CA LEU A 905 -6.36 -10.51 49.07
C LEU A 905 -7.35 -11.64 48.79
N ASN A 906 -8.05 -12.12 49.83
CA ASN A 906 -9.02 -13.22 49.69
C ASN A 906 -10.15 -12.88 48.71
N ASP A 907 -10.65 -11.64 48.71
CA ASP A 907 -11.74 -11.23 47.83
C ASP A 907 -11.30 -11.15 46.36
N VAL A 908 -10.06 -10.76 46.11
CA VAL A 908 -9.46 -10.77 44.78
C VAL A 908 -9.24 -12.20 44.30
N LEU A 909 -8.70 -13.06 45.17
CA LEU A 909 -8.48 -14.47 44.87
C LEU A 909 -9.78 -15.22 44.54
N LEU A 910 -10.89 -14.91 45.24
CA LEU A 910 -12.20 -15.49 44.96
C LEU A 910 -12.68 -15.15 43.54
N VAL A 911 -12.56 -13.89 43.14
CA VAL A 911 -12.93 -13.42 41.80
C VAL A 911 -12.05 -14.05 40.71
N LEU A 912 -10.77 -14.29 40.99
CA LEU A 912 -9.81 -14.89 40.06
C LEU A 912 -9.89 -16.42 39.96
N THR A 913 -10.70 -17.08 40.79
CA THR A 913 -10.76 -18.55 40.90
C THR A 913 -10.92 -19.28 39.56
N PRO A 914 -11.82 -18.91 38.64
CA PRO A 914 -12.07 -19.71 37.43
C PRO A 914 -10.90 -19.76 36.42
N ARG A 915 -9.99 -18.78 36.46
CA ARG A 915 -8.94 -18.61 35.44
C ARG A 915 -7.52 -18.80 35.97
N MET A 916 -7.33 -18.92 37.28
CA MET A 916 -6.01 -18.97 37.90
C MET A 916 -5.48 -20.40 38.02
N ASP A 917 -4.18 -20.60 37.83
CA ASP A 917 -3.54 -21.87 38.14
C ASP A 917 -3.28 -21.98 39.65
N HIS A 918 -4.09 -22.81 40.30
CA HIS A 918 -4.03 -23.04 41.72
C HIS A 918 -2.72 -23.68 42.19
N THR A 919 -2.09 -24.51 41.36
CA THR A 919 -0.84 -25.22 41.70
C THR A 919 0.31 -24.23 41.86
N ARG A 920 0.40 -23.28 40.93
CA ARG A 920 1.37 -22.19 40.96
C ARG A 920 1.09 -21.20 42.09
N SER A 921 -0.18 -20.88 42.32
CA SER A 921 -0.62 -19.99 43.41
C SER A 921 -0.23 -20.56 44.79
N VAL A 922 -0.52 -21.84 45.04
CA VAL A 922 -0.13 -22.52 46.28
C VAL A 922 1.40 -22.54 46.43
N SER A 923 2.14 -22.83 45.36
CA SER A 923 3.62 -22.81 45.39
C SER A 923 4.17 -21.42 45.72
N PHE A 924 3.54 -20.37 45.23
CA PHE A 924 3.88 -18.99 45.55
C PHE A 924 3.61 -18.68 47.03
N PHE A 925 2.42 -18.95 47.54
CA PHE A 925 2.09 -18.71 48.95
C PHE A 925 2.91 -19.55 49.92
N THR A 926 3.29 -20.77 49.53
CA THR A 926 4.18 -21.64 50.32
C THR A 926 5.58 -21.04 50.43
N LYS A 927 6.12 -20.46 49.34
CA LYS A 927 7.43 -19.78 49.36
C LYS A 927 7.42 -18.51 50.19
N VAL A 928 6.28 -17.81 50.21
CA VAL A 928 6.12 -16.52 50.89
C VAL A 928 5.70 -16.70 52.37
N ASN A 929 5.49 -17.93 52.85
CA ASN A 929 5.08 -18.25 54.23
C ASN A 929 3.79 -17.54 54.71
N HIS A 930 2.92 -17.11 53.79
CA HIS A 930 1.63 -16.47 54.10
C HIS A 930 0.43 -17.36 53.75
N LEU A 931 0.64 -18.68 53.81
CA LEU A 931 -0.36 -19.68 53.43
C LEU A 931 -1.61 -19.66 54.35
N GLN A 932 -1.48 -19.22 55.61
CA GLN A 932 -2.60 -19.13 56.55
C GLN A 932 -3.62 -18.05 56.15
N LEU A 933 -3.18 -16.97 55.50
CA LEU A 933 -4.03 -15.85 55.11
C LEU A 933 -5.00 -16.23 53.97
N VAL A 934 -4.62 -17.20 53.14
CA VAL A 934 -5.40 -17.70 52.00
C VAL A 934 -6.29 -18.90 52.36
N LYS A 935 -6.47 -19.23 53.64
CA LYS A 935 -7.33 -20.34 54.09
C LYS A 935 -8.78 -20.28 53.55
N PRO A 936 -9.50 -19.14 53.56
CA PRO A 936 -10.84 -19.06 52.99
C PRO A 936 -10.86 -19.38 51.49
N TYR A 937 -9.85 -18.90 50.77
CA TYR A 937 -9.63 -19.21 49.37
C TYR A 937 -9.35 -20.70 49.13
N LEU A 938 -8.46 -21.33 49.92
CA LEU A 938 -8.18 -22.76 49.79
C LEU A 938 -9.42 -23.63 50.03
N ARG A 939 -10.31 -23.22 50.95
CA ARG A 939 -11.58 -23.92 51.22
C ARG A 939 -12.58 -23.81 50.07
N SER A 940 -12.70 -22.65 49.41
CA SER A 940 -13.61 -22.51 48.26
C SER A 940 -13.11 -23.28 47.03
N VAL A 941 -11.79 -23.29 46.81
CA VAL A 941 -11.16 -23.95 45.66
C VAL A 941 -10.99 -25.46 45.88
N GLN A 942 -11.16 -25.95 47.11
CA GLN A 942 -11.05 -27.36 47.46
C GLN A 942 -11.96 -28.26 46.61
N SER A 943 -13.09 -27.74 46.13
CA SER A 943 -14.03 -28.43 45.23
C SER A 943 -13.39 -28.96 43.93
N LEU A 944 -12.29 -28.37 43.45
CA LEU A 944 -11.58 -28.79 42.24
C LEU A 944 -10.67 -30.01 42.44
N ASN A 945 -10.54 -30.52 43.66
CA ASN A 945 -9.75 -31.72 44.03
C ASN A 945 -8.31 -31.70 43.47
N ASN A 946 -7.58 -30.58 43.62
CA ASN A 946 -6.20 -30.45 43.17
C ASN A 946 -5.21 -30.89 44.27
N LYS A 947 -4.24 -31.73 43.90
CA LYS A 947 -3.20 -32.27 44.80
C LYS A 947 -2.47 -31.21 45.61
N ALA A 948 -2.01 -30.13 44.98
CA ALA A 948 -1.23 -29.11 45.69
C ALA A 948 -2.07 -28.36 46.73
N ILE A 949 -3.35 -28.12 46.43
CA ILE A 949 -4.29 -27.46 47.35
C ILE A 949 -4.58 -28.37 48.52
N ASN A 950 -4.93 -29.63 48.26
CA ASN A 950 -5.25 -30.60 49.28
C ASN A 950 -4.04 -30.84 50.20
N GLU A 951 -2.84 -30.97 49.65
CA GLU A 951 -1.61 -31.16 50.44
C GLU A 951 -1.27 -29.92 51.29
N ALA A 952 -1.37 -28.72 50.72
CA ALA A 952 -1.13 -27.48 51.45
C ALA A 952 -2.18 -27.24 52.55
N LEU A 953 -3.45 -27.49 52.25
CA LEU A 953 -4.54 -27.38 53.22
C LEU A 953 -4.43 -28.44 54.32
N ASN A 954 -4.09 -29.68 53.98
CA ASN A 954 -3.88 -30.73 54.96
C ASN A 954 -2.68 -30.42 55.87
N ASN A 955 -1.58 -29.87 55.34
CA ASN A 955 -0.46 -29.41 56.16
C ASN A 955 -0.89 -28.25 57.10
N LEU A 956 -1.69 -27.28 56.62
CA LEU A 956 -2.24 -26.21 57.49
C LEU A 956 -3.11 -26.77 58.61
N LEU A 957 -4.00 -27.72 58.29
CA LEU A 957 -4.90 -28.31 59.27
C LEU A 957 -4.15 -29.16 60.31
N ILE A 958 -3.00 -29.74 59.94
CA ILE A 958 -2.09 -30.41 60.86
C ILE A 958 -1.41 -29.40 61.79
N GLU A 959 -0.92 -28.28 61.26
CA GLU A 959 -0.30 -27.20 62.05
C GLU A 959 -1.29 -26.52 63.00
N GLU A 960 -2.56 -26.38 62.59
CA GLU A 960 -3.64 -25.79 63.39
C GLU A 960 -4.32 -26.81 64.33
N GLU A 961 -3.89 -28.08 64.32
CA GLU A 961 -4.46 -29.17 65.11
C GLU A 961 -5.96 -29.46 64.86
N ASP A 962 -6.49 -29.07 63.68
CA ASP A 962 -7.90 -29.26 63.31
C ASP A 962 -8.14 -30.65 62.68
N TYR A 963 -8.33 -31.65 63.54
CA TYR A 963 -8.61 -33.04 63.14
C TYR A 963 -9.98 -33.23 62.47
N GLN A 964 -10.99 -32.40 62.79
CA GLN A 964 -12.32 -32.50 62.18
C GLN A 964 -12.28 -31.96 60.75
N GLY A 965 -11.69 -30.77 60.57
CA GLY A 965 -11.48 -30.16 59.27
C GLY A 965 -10.60 -31.01 58.36
N LEU A 966 -9.58 -31.67 58.91
CA LEU A 966 -8.72 -32.61 58.17
C LEU A 966 -9.49 -33.85 57.74
N ARG A 967 -10.33 -34.42 58.60
CA ARG A 967 -11.11 -35.60 58.26
C ARG A 967 -12.15 -35.31 57.17
N THR A 968 -12.90 -34.22 57.30
CA THR A 968 -13.84 -33.79 56.25
C THR A 968 -13.12 -33.47 54.93
N SER A 969 -11.92 -32.88 55.00
CA SER A 969 -11.07 -32.61 53.84
C SER A 969 -10.69 -33.91 53.10
N ILE A 970 -10.21 -34.91 53.84
CA ILE A 970 -9.79 -36.21 53.32
C ILE A 970 -10.96 -37.04 52.78
N ASP A 971 -12.09 -37.06 53.50
CA ASP A 971 -13.25 -37.87 53.11
C ASP A 971 -13.96 -37.31 51.87
N ALA A 972 -13.91 -35.99 51.66
CA ALA A 972 -14.54 -35.34 50.49
C ALA A 972 -13.62 -35.28 49.26
N PHE A 973 -12.29 -35.24 49.44
CA PHE A 973 -11.32 -34.99 48.37
C PHE A 973 -10.12 -35.93 48.47
N ASP A 974 -10.02 -36.88 47.55
CA ASP A 974 -9.09 -38.02 47.57
C ASP A 974 -7.76 -37.78 46.83
N ASN A 975 -7.61 -36.66 46.10
CA ASN A 975 -6.41 -36.39 45.33
C ASN A 975 -5.32 -35.75 46.20
N PHE A 976 -4.60 -36.55 46.98
CA PHE A 976 -3.39 -36.15 47.72
C PHE A 976 -2.47 -37.37 47.98
N ASP A 977 -1.27 -37.15 48.49
CA ASP A 977 -0.35 -38.25 48.80
C ASP A 977 -0.73 -38.93 50.13
N ASN A 978 -1.58 -39.96 50.03
CA ASN A 978 -2.06 -40.75 51.16
C ASN A 978 -0.93 -41.34 52.02
N ILE A 979 0.18 -41.76 51.41
CA ILE A 979 1.26 -42.46 52.11
C ILE A 979 2.13 -41.46 52.85
N ALA A 980 2.53 -40.38 52.18
CA ALA A 980 3.36 -39.35 52.79
C ALA A 980 2.62 -38.65 53.94
N LEU A 981 1.32 -38.38 53.75
CA LEU A 981 0.47 -37.80 54.80
C LEU A 981 0.34 -38.76 56.00
N ALA A 982 0.06 -40.04 55.76
CA ALA A 982 -0.04 -41.03 56.82
C ALA A 982 1.27 -41.18 57.63
N GLN A 983 2.43 -41.16 56.96
CA GLN A 983 3.74 -41.22 57.64
C GLN A 983 4.03 -39.99 58.51
N LYS A 984 3.57 -38.80 58.10
CA LYS A 984 3.67 -37.58 58.93
C LYS A 984 2.76 -37.67 60.15
N LEU A 985 1.52 -38.11 59.95
CA LEU A 985 0.52 -38.25 60.99
C LEU A 985 0.86 -39.38 62.00
N GLU A 986 1.56 -40.43 61.57
CA GLU A 986 2.04 -41.51 62.45
C GLU A 986 2.95 -40.99 63.57
N LYS A 987 3.73 -39.95 63.29
CA LYS A 987 4.70 -39.35 64.24
C LYS A 987 4.09 -38.26 65.12
N HIS A 988 2.82 -37.89 64.93
CA HIS A 988 2.18 -36.84 65.73
C HIS A 988 1.84 -37.31 67.14
N GLU A 989 1.93 -36.39 68.11
CA GLU A 989 1.68 -36.68 69.53
C GLU A 989 0.19 -37.00 69.80
N LEU A 990 -0.72 -36.34 69.06
CA LEU A 990 -2.17 -36.51 69.19
C LEU A 990 -2.63 -37.88 68.65
N ILE A 991 -3.42 -38.58 69.46
CA ILE A 991 -3.98 -39.90 69.11
C ILE A 991 -4.96 -39.79 67.93
N GLU A 992 -5.72 -38.70 67.82
CA GLU A 992 -6.69 -38.51 66.73
C GLU A 992 -6.03 -38.38 65.35
N PHE A 993 -4.85 -37.74 65.26
CA PHE A 993 -4.08 -37.70 64.01
C PHE A 993 -3.49 -39.06 63.63
N ARG A 994 -3.02 -39.84 64.62
CA ARG A 994 -2.58 -41.23 64.40
C ARG A 994 -3.73 -42.16 64.01
N ARG A 995 -4.93 -41.92 64.55
CA ARG A 995 -6.17 -42.59 64.14
C ARG A 995 -6.54 -42.28 62.70
N ILE A 996 -6.39 -41.02 62.26
CA ILE A 996 -6.54 -40.63 60.85
C ILE A 996 -5.44 -41.29 59.99
N ALA A 997 -4.20 -41.42 60.47
CA ALA A 997 -3.14 -42.14 59.77
C ALA A 997 -3.49 -43.62 59.56
N ALA A 998 -4.03 -44.29 60.59
CA ALA A 998 -4.50 -45.67 60.49
C ALA A 998 -5.65 -45.81 59.47
N TYR A 999 -6.57 -44.86 59.46
CA TYR A 999 -7.65 -44.76 58.47
C TYR A 999 -7.13 -44.56 57.03
N LEU A 1000 -6.13 -43.70 56.83
CA LEU A 1000 -5.48 -43.50 55.53
C LEU A 1000 -4.75 -44.75 55.04
N TYR A 1001 -4.06 -45.47 55.92
CA TYR A 1001 -3.43 -46.76 55.58
C TYR A 1001 -4.45 -47.82 55.21
N LYS A 1002 -5.62 -47.85 55.88
CA LYS A 1002 -6.77 -48.68 55.51
C LYS A 1002 -7.24 -48.34 54.09
N GLY A 1003 -7.46 -47.05 53.78
CA GLY A 1003 -7.93 -46.61 52.46
C GLY A 1003 -7.00 -47.03 51.31
N ASN A 1004 -5.69 -47.16 51.57
CA ASN A 1004 -4.69 -47.58 50.59
C ASN A 1004 -4.36 -49.10 50.64
N ASN A 1005 -5.26 -49.92 51.21
CA ASN A 1005 -5.12 -51.38 51.33
C ASN A 1005 -3.88 -51.88 52.10
N ARG A 1006 -3.25 -51.05 52.94
CA ARG A 1006 -2.10 -51.44 53.79
C ARG A 1006 -2.57 -51.90 55.16
N TRP A 1007 -3.32 -52.99 55.16
CA TRP A 1007 -4.00 -53.54 56.35
C TRP A 1007 -3.04 -53.86 57.51
N LYS A 1008 -1.88 -54.47 57.23
CA LYS A 1008 -0.89 -54.82 58.27
C LYS A 1008 -0.37 -53.58 59.03
N GLN A 1009 -0.02 -52.50 58.31
CA GLN A 1009 0.49 -51.26 58.90
C GLN A 1009 -0.60 -50.52 59.68
N SER A 1010 -1.84 -50.48 59.16
CA SER A 1010 -2.99 -49.88 59.85
C SER A 1010 -3.30 -50.60 61.17
N VAL A 1011 -3.35 -51.93 61.15
CA VAL A 1011 -3.60 -52.75 62.33
C VAL A 1011 -2.46 -52.64 63.35
N GLU A 1012 -1.19 -52.60 62.90
CA GLU A 1012 -0.05 -52.42 63.79
C GLU A 1012 -0.03 -51.05 64.48
N LEU A 1013 -0.45 -49.99 63.77
CA LEU A 1013 -0.61 -48.66 64.35
C LEU A 1013 -1.73 -48.64 65.40
N CYS A 1014 -2.89 -49.25 65.10
CA CYS A 1014 -3.97 -49.40 66.07
C CYS A 1014 -3.57 -50.24 67.29
N LYS A 1015 -2.71 -51.27 67.11
CA LYS A 1015 -2.12 -52.07 68.20
C LYS A 1015 -1.22 -51.21 69.11
N LYS A 1016 -0.41 -50.31 68.54
CA LYS A 1016 0.44 -49.38 69.30
C LYS A 1016 -0.39 -48.37 70.09
N ASP A 1017 -1.47 -47.85 69.50
CA ASP A 1017 -2.33 -46.82 70.09
C ASP A 1017 -3.43 -47.38 71.00
N ARG A 1018 -3.52 -48.71 71.15
CA ARG A 1018 -4.55 -49.43 71.94
C ARG A 1018 -5.98 -49.13 71.47
N LEU A 1019 -6.16 -48.84 70.19
CA LEU A 1019 -7.46 -48.62 69.54
C LEU A 1019 -8.07 -49.96 69.13
N PHE A 1020 -8.55 -50.73 70.11
CA PHE A 1020 -8.96 -52.13 69.90
C PHE A 1020 -10.19 -52.28 69.00
N LYS A 1021 -11.15 -51.35 69.06
CA LYS A 1021 -12.36 -51.39 68.24
C LYS A 1021 -12.04 -51.20 66.75
N ASP A 1022 -11.27 -50.15 66.44
CA ASP A 1022 -10.88 -49.84 65.07
C ASP A 1022 -9.96 -50.92 64.49
N ALA A 1023 -9.08 -51.51 65.31
CA ALA A 1023 -8.23 -52.63 64.89
C ALA A 1023 -9.05 -53.87 64.46
N MET A 1024 -10.14 -54.18 65.17
CA MET A 1024 -11.02 -55.31 64.84
C MET A 1024 -11.86 -55.03 63.59
N GLU A 1025 -12.38 -53.81 63.45
CA GLU A 1025 -13.12 -53.39 62.24
C GLU A 1025 -12.22 -53.43 61.00
N TYR A 1026 -10.98 -52.92 61.09
CA TYR A 1026 -10.05 -52.91 59.96
C TYR A 1026 -9.54 -54.31 59.62
N ALA A 1027 -9.40 -55.20 60.62
CA ALA A 1027 -9.08 -56.60 60.39
C ALA A 1027 -10.23 -57.33 59.67
N ALA A 1028 -11.49 -57.11 60.09
CA ALA A 1028 -12.66 -57.70 59.45
C ALA A 1028 -12.83 -57.24 58.00
N GLU A 1029 -12.63 -55.95 57.73
CA GLU A 1029 -12.72 -55.39 56.37
C GLU A 1029 -11.58 -55.84 55.45
N SER A 1030 -10.43 -56.22 56.00
CA SER A 1030 -9.25 -56.62 55.22
C SER A 1030 -9.43 -57.90 54.40
N LYS A 1031 -10.42 -58.74 54.76
CA LYS A 1031 -10.69 -60.06 54.16
C LYS A 1031 -9.52 -61.06 54.18
N ASN A 1032 -8.40 -60.74 54.86
CA ASN A 1032 -7.23 -61.61 54.97
C ASN A 1032 -7.22 -62.37 56.30
N ALA A 1033 -7.35 -63.69 56.23
CA ALA A 1033 -7.33 -64.57 57.41
C ALA A 1033 -6.07 -64.38 58.26
N ASP A 1034 -4.89 -64.31 57.63
CA ASP A 1034 -3.60 -64.14 58.32
C ASP A 1034 -3.54 -62.89 59.22
N VAL A 1035 -4.13 -61.76 58.80
CA VAL A 1035 -4.12 -60.51 59.57
C VAL A 1035 -5.06 -60.61 60.77
N ALA A 1036 -6.21 -61.26 60.59
CA ALA A 1036 -7.15 -61.52 61.66
C ALA A 1036 -6.54 -62.50 62.69
N GLU A 1037 -5.82 -63.53 62.25
CA GLU A 1037 -5.12 -64.49 63.11
C GLU A 1037 -3.92 -63.86 63.86
N GLU A 1038 -3.12 -63.02 63.19
CA GLU A 1038 -2.04 -62.21 63.82
C GLU A 1038 -2.58 -61.19 64.86
N LEU A 1039 -3.82 -60.73 64.70
CA LEU A 1039 -4.49 -59.86 65.66
C LEU A 1039 -5.09 -60.66 66.82
N LEU A 1040 -5.66 -61.83 66.54
CA LEU A 1040 -6.20 -62.76 67.54
C LEU A 1040 -5.11 -63.25 68.49
N SER A 1041 -3.99 -63.73 67.94
CA SER A 1041 -2.80 -64.19 68.69
C SER A 1041 -2.24 -63.08 69.59
N TRP A 1042 -2.19 -61.84 69.10
CA TRP A 1042 -1.77 -60.69 69.91
C TRP A 1042 -2.70 -60.39 71.10
N PHE A 1043 -4.03 -60.51 70.92
CA PHE A 1043 -4.99 -60.35 72.01
C PHE A 1043 -4.85 -61.43 73.10
N LEU A 1044 -4.54 -62.66 72.68
CA LEU A 1044 -4.26 -63.80 73.56
C LEU A 1044 -2.95 -63.60 74.34
N GLU A 1045 -1.88 -63.11 73.70
CA GLU A 1045 -0.60 -62.79 74.37
C GLU A 1045 -0.73 -61.64 75.38
N LYS A 1046 -1.62 -60.68 75.12
CA LYS A 1046 -1.92 -59.54 76.01
C LYS A 1046 -2.88 -59.88 77.16
N GLY A 1047 -3.53 -61.05 77.14
CA GLY A 1047 -4.48 -61.49 78.16
C GLY A 1047 -5.85 -60.76 78.14
N SER A 1048 -6.24 -60.15 77.01
CA SER A 1048 -7.52 -59.43 76.90
C SER A 1048 -8.61 -60.34 76.32
N HIS A 1049 -9.23 -61.16 77.16
CA HIS A 1049 -10.18 -62.21 76.74
C HIS A 1049 -11.51 -61.64 76.20
N ASP A 1050 -11.94 -60.47 76.66
CA ASP A 1050 -13.15 -59.80 76.14
C ASP A 1050 -12.96 -59.29 74.70
N CYS A 1051 -11.75 -58.82 74.37
CA CYS A 1051 -11.39 -58.41 73.02
C CYS A 1051 -11.29 -59.60 72.06
N PHE A 1052 -10.87 -60.76 72.56
CA PHE A 1052 -10.84 -62.02 71.79
C PHE A 1052 -12.26 -62.44 71.37
N ALA A 1053 -13.22 -62.41 72.30
CA ALA A 1053 -14.63 -62.71 71.98
C ALA A 1053 -15.23 -61.71 70.98
N ALA A 1054 -14.94 -60.41 71.13
CA ALA A 1054 -15.40 -59.39 70.20
C ALA A 1054 -14.78 -59.55 68.80
N CYS A 1055 -13.50 -59.91 68.71
CA CYS A 1055 -12.82 -60.16 67.44
C CYS A 1055 -13.37 -61.40 66.73
N LEU A 1056 -13.68 -62.47 67.46
CA LEU A 1056 -14.34 -63.67 66.92
C LEU A 1056 -15.72 -63.34 66.33
N PHE A 1057 -16.43 -62.38 66.91
CA PHE A 1057 -17.74 -61.95 66.42
C PHE A 1057 -17.63 -61.04 65.18
N GLN A 1058 -16.70 -60.08 65.18
CA GLN A 1058 -16.53 -59.14 64.05
C GLN A 1058 -15.84 -59.78 62.83
N CYS A 1059 -14.88 -60.68 63.03
CA CYS A 1059 -14.15 -61.38 61.97
C CYS A 1059 -14.74 -62.75 61.66
N TYR A 1060 -16.04 -62.95 61.88
CA TYR A 1060 -16.69 -64.26 61.87
C TYR A 1060 -16.47 -65.04 60.56
N ASP A 1061 -16.52 -64.34 59.42
CA ASP A 1061 -16.42 -64.94 58.08
C ASP A 1061 -14.99 -65.33 57.67
N LEU A 1062 -13.96 -64.79 58.34
CA LEU A 1062 -12.56 -64.91 57.94
C LEU A 1062 -11.78 -65.98 58.70
N LEU A 1063 -12.21 -66.29 59.92
CA LEU A 1063 -11.46 -67.13 60.83
C LEU A 1063 -11.83 -68.60 60.64
N HIS A 1064 -10.83 -69.47 60.59
CA HIS A 1064 -11.06 -70.90 60.49
C HIS A 1064 -11.39 -71.51 61.86
N PRO A 1065 -12.47 -72.33 61.98
CA PRO A 1065 -12.85 -72.97 63.23
C PRO A 1065 -11.74 -73.82 63.86
N ASP A 1066 -10.91 -74.46 63.05
CA ASP A 1066 -9.83 -75.34 63.49
C ASP A 1066 -8.72 -74.58 64.25
N VAL A 1067 -8.34 -73.40 63.74
CA VAL A 1067 -7.33 -72.53 64.34
C VAL A 1067 -7.85 -71.93 65.66
N ILE A 1068 -9.13 -71.55 65.70
CA ILE A 1068 -9.77 -71.02 66.91
C ILE A 1068 -9.85 -72.09 68.00
N LEU A 1069 -10.20 -73.33 67.65
CA LEU A 1069 -10.22 -74.46 68.58
C LEU A 1069 -8.84 -74.74 69.16
N GLU A 1070 -7.79 -74.71 68.35
CA GLU A 1070 -6.41 -74.89 68.81
C GLU A 1070 -5.98 -73.78 69.78
N LEU A 1071 -6.23 -72.52 69.42
CA LEU A 1071 -5.84 -71.37 70.23
C LEU A 1071 -6.65 -71.27 71.54
N ALA A 1072 -7.96 -71.52 71.49
CA ALA A 1072 -8.82 -71.52 72.67
C ALA A 1072 -8.49 -72.66 73.64
N TRP A 1073 -8.08 -73.82 73.13
CA TRP A 1073 -7.62 -74.94 73.94
C TRP A 1073 -6.25 -74.67 74.56
N ARG A 1074 -5.28 -74.18 73.78
CA ARG A 1074 -3.91 -73.90 74.23
C ARG A 1074 -3.84 -72.82 75.33
N HIS A 1075 -4.74 -71.83 75.29
CA HIS A 1075 -4.81 -70.75 76.27
C HIS A 1075 -5.90 -70.92 77.34
N ASN A 1076 -6.68 -72.02 77.29
CA ASN A 1076 -7.72 -72.38 78.26
C ASN A 1076 -8.90 -71.38 78.33
N ILE A 1077 -9.34 -70.88 77.16
CA ILE A 1077 -10.36 -69.80 76.99
C ILE A 1077 -11.61 -70.31 76.24
N MET A 1078 -11.90 -71.61 76.34
CA MET A 1078 -13.01 -72.26 75.61
C MET A 1078 -14.36 -71.57 75.83
N ASP A 1079 -14.65 -71.08 77.04
CA ASP A 1079 -15.92 -70.42 77.38
C ASP A 1079 -16.23 -69.20 76.52
N PHE A 1080 -15.21 -68.46 76.10
CA PHE A 1080 -15.36 -67.26 75.26
C PHE A 1080 -15.46 -67.59 73.75
N ALA A 1081 -14.99 -68.77 73.32
CA ALA A 1081 -15.06 -69.21 71.92
C ALA A 1081 -16.33 -70.02 71.61
N MET A 1082 -17.02 -70.54 72.63
CA MET A 1082 -18.22 -71.37 72.46
C MET A 1082 -19.35 -70.71 71.67
N PRO A 1083 -19.71 -69.41 71.85
CA PRO A 1083 -20.75 -68.76 71.06
C PRO A 1083 -20.46 -68.76 69.54
N TYR A 1084 -19.19 -68.60 69.16
CA TYR A 1084 -18.74 -68.66 67.77
C TYR A 1084 -18.91 -70.07 67.20
N LEU A 1085 -18.44 -71.09 67.93
CA LEU A 1085 -18.53 -72.50 67.52
C LEU A 1085 -19.99 -72.99 67.40
N ILE A 1086 -20.87 -72.54 68.28
CA ILE A 1086 -22.32 -72.84 68.23
C ILE A 1086 -22.96 -72.26 66.96
N GLN A 1087 -22.58 -71.04 66.58
CA GLN A 1087 -23.12 -70.42 65.37
C GLN A 1087 -22.58 -71.08 64.10
N VAL A 1088 -21.29 -71.41 64.03
CA VAL A 1088 -20.69 -72.13 62.90
C VAL A 1088 -21.33 -73.50 62.72
N THR A 1089 -21.50 -74.24 63.81
CA THR A 1089 -22.17 -75.55 63.76
C THR A 1089 -23.64 -75.41 63.33
N ARG A 1090 -24.37 -74.42 63.83
CA ARG A 1090 -25.75 -74.13 63.40
C ARG A 1090 -25.86 -73.77 61.92
N GLU A 1091 -24.96 -72.94 61.39
CA GLU A 1091 -24.93 -72.59 59.97
C GLU A 1091 -24.54 -73.76 59.09
N TYR A 1092 -23.56 -74.57 59.51
CA TYR A 1092 -23.17 -75.78 58.80
C TYR A 1092 -24.35 -76.74 58.72
N THR A 1093 -25.05 -76.95 59.84
CA THR A 1093 -26.25 -77.80 59.89
C THR A 1093 -27.36 -77.24 59.01
N SER A 1094 -27.66 -75.93 59.08
CA SER A 1094 -28.71 -75.30 58.27
C SER A 1094 -28.40 -75.28 56.77
N LYS A 1095 -27.13 -75.09 56.36
CA LYS A 1095 -26.71 -75.18 54.96
C LYS A 1095 -26.83 -76.61 54.44
N VAL A 1096 -26.44 -77.59 55.24
CA VAL A 1096 -26.61 -79.01 54.92
C VAL A 1096 -28.10 -79.34 54.77
N ASP A 1097 -28.95 -78.90 55.70
CA ASP A 1097 -30.41 -79.12 55.63
C ASP A 1097 -31.02 -78.50 54.36
N LYS A 1098 -30.65 -77.26 54.02
CA LYS A 1098 -31.09 -76.59 52.78
C LYS A 1098 -30.60 -77.30 51.53
N LEU A 1099 -29.37 -77.83 51.53
CA LEU A 1099 -28.85 -78.60 50.41
C LEU A 1099 -29.64 -79.89 50.23
N VAL A 1100 -29.90 -80.62 51.32
CA VAL A 1100 -30.74 -81.82 51.33
C VAL A 1100 -32.14 -81.52 50.82
N GLU A 1101 -32.76 -80.43 51.28
CA GLU A 1101 -34.09 -80.00 50.82
C GLU A 1101 -34.08 -79.56 49.34
N SER A 1102 -33.02 -78.89 48.87
CA SER A 1102 -32.86 -78.50 47.47
C SER A 1102 -32.67 -79.70 46.54
N ASP A 1103 -32.00 -80.75 47.03
CA ASP A 1103 -31.77 -81.99 46.28
C ASP A 1103 -33.05 -82.84 46.25
N GLN A 1104 -33.82 -82.86 47.35
CA GLN A 1104 -35.16 -83.44 47.39
C GLN A 1104 -36.13 -82.74 46.43
N ARG A 1105 -36.18 -81.40 46.42
CA ARG A 1105 -36.99 -80.65 45.44
C ARG A 1105 -36.55 -80.89 44.00
N ARG A 1106 -35.24 -80.96 43.73
CA ARG A 1106 -34.74 -81.34 42.40
C ARG A 1106 -35.18 -82.75 42.01
N ALA A 1107 -35.20 -83.69 42.95
CA ALA A 1107 -35.69 -85.05 42.71
C ALA A 1107 -37.21 -85.11 42.49
N GLU A 1108 -37.99 -84.31 43.21
CA GLU A 1108 -39.44 -84.15 43.02
C GLU A 1108 -39.77 -83.50 41.66
N GLU A 1109 -39.10 -82.41 41.30
CA GLU A 1109 -39.23 -81.76 39.98
C GLU A 1109 -38.90 -82.72 38.83
N HIS A 1110 -37.87 -83.56 39.00
CA HIS A 1110 -37.54 -84.61 38.03
C HIS A 1110 -38.65 -85.66 37.89
N SER A 1111 -39.34 -85.98 38.98
CA SER A 1111 -40.44 -86.95 38.99
C SER A 1111 -41.75 -86.40 38.41
N GLU A 1112 -42.03 -85.11 38.58
CA GLU A 1112 -43.21 -84.45 38.01
C GLU A 1112 -43.08 -84.21 36.49
N GLN A 1113 -41.85 -84.04 35.98
CA GLN A 1113 -41.59 -83.88 34.55
C GLN A 1113 -41.81 -85.17 33.72
N GLU A 1114 -41.72 -86.36 34.32
CA GLU A 1114 -41.97 -87.64 33.61
C GLU A 1114 -43.46 -87.98 33.39
N HIS A 1115 -44.41 -87.28 34.04
CA HIS A 1115 -45.83 -87.68 34.11
C HIS A 1115 -46.86 -86.85 33.32
N LYS A 1116 -46.46 -85.99 32.36
CA LYS A 1116 -47.42 -85.27 31.47
C LYS A 1116 -47.22 -85.61 29.97
N PRO A 1117 -48.23 -86.19 29.27
CA PRO A 1117 -48.14 -86.54 27.86
C PRO A 1117 -48.41 -85.37 26.87
N MET A 1118 -47.65 -85.39 25.77
CA MET A 1118 -47.61 -84.46 24.61
C MET A 1118 -48.94 -84.18 23.88
N ILE A 1119 -49.28 -82.90 23.62
CA ILE A 1119 -50.06 -82.44 22.44
C ILE A 1119 -49.54 -81.08 21.93
N MET A 1120 -49.10 -81.13 20.66
CA MET A 1120 -48.98 -80.14 19.55
C MET A 1120 -48.29 -78.77 19.66
N PRO A 1121 -47.58 -78.34 18.58
CA PRO A 1121 -46.61 -77.25 18.60
C PRO A 1121 -47.09 -75.98 17.88
N GLU A 1122 -46.95 -74.83 18.52
CA GLU A 1122 -46.84 -73.53 17.85
C GLU A 1122 -45.47 -72.92 18.19
N PRO A 1123 -44.71 -72.39 17.21
CA PRO A 1123 -43.35 -71.94 17.42
C PRO A 1123 -43.32 -70.54 18.04
N GLN A 1124 -43.04 -70.48 19.34
CA GLN A 1124 -42.59 -69.26 20.03
C GLN A 1124 -41.10 -69.03 19.80
N LEU A 1125 -40.76 -67.77 19.55
CA LEU A 1125 -39.42 -67.19 19.47
C LEU A 1125 -38.54 -67.65 20.66
N MET A 1126 -37.47 -68.38 20.34
CA MET A 1126 -36.39 -68.74 21.26
C MET A 1126 -35.20 -67.81 21.06
N LEU A 1127 -34.94 -66.99 22.06
CA LEU A 1127 -33.61 -66.50 22.41
C LEU A 1127 -33.20 -67.27 23.66
N THR A 1128 -32.47 -68.37 23.48
CA THR A 1128 -31.70 -68.99 24.56
C THR A 1128 -30.27 -69.28 24.11
N ALA A 1129 -29.38 -68.99 25.05
CA ALA A 1129 -27.97 -69.33 25.19
C ALA A 1129 -27.51 -70.59 24.42
N GLY A 1130 -26.29 -70.60 23.89
CA GLY A 1130 -25.12 -70.88 24.73
C GLY A 1130 -23.87 -71.32 23.93
N PRO A 1131 -22.78 -71.73 24.61
CA PRO A 1131 -21.40 -71.59 24.16
C PRO A 1131 -20.72 -72.87 23.61
N GLY A 1132 -19.79 -72.72 22.64
CA GLY A 1132 -18.67 -73.62 22.26
C GLY A 1132 -19.03 -75.02 21.70
N ILE A 1133 -18.53 -75.51 20.55
CA ILE A 1133 -17.17 -76.04 20.28
C ILE A 1133 -17.19 -76.73 18.87
N ILE A 1134 -16.17 -76.48 18.02
CA ILE A 1134 -15.54 -77.32 16.93
C ILE A 1134 -16.39 -77.88 15.74
N GLY A 1135 -15.90 -77.71 14.49
CA GLY A 1135 -16.50 -78.08 13.16
C GLY A 1135 -16.38 -79.56 12.74
N PRO A 1136 -16.28 -79.98 11.44
CA PRO A 1136 -16.39 -79.32 10.10
C PRO A 1136 -17.37 -80.00 9.08
N GLY A 1137 -17.65 -79.40 7.89
CA GLY A 1137 -18.21 -80.16 6.74
C GLY A 1137 -18.89 -79.40 5.56
N TYR A 1138 -18.16 -79.29 4.43
CA TYR A 1138 -18.54 -79.41 3.00
C TYR A 1138 -19.73 -78.64 2.31
N SER A 1139 -19.34 -77.67 1.44
CA SER A 1139 -19.57 -77.39 -0.02
C SER A 1139 -20.77 -77.99 -0.82
N PRO A 1140 -21.09 -77.56 -2.08
CA PRO A 1140 -20.39 -76.62 -3.02
C PRO A 1140 -21.30 -75.65 -3.87
N ALA A 1141 -20.68 -74.62 -4.50
CA ALA A 1141 -20.62 -74.42 -5.97
C ALA A 1141 -20.37 -72.94 -6.40
N TYR A 1142 -19.38 -72.78 -7.26
CA TYR A 1142 -18.89 -71.59 -8.00
C TYR A 1142 -19.55 -71.56 -9.40
N PRO A 1143 -19.46 -70.50 -10.27
CA PRO A 1143 -18.16 -70.06 -10.82
C PRO A 1143 -17.94 -68.59 -11.27
N ASN A 1144 -16.64 -68.28 -11.26
CA ASN A 1144 -15.84 -67.29 -11.98
C ASN A 1144 -16.22 -67.03 -13.45
N SER A 1145 -15.91 -65.82 -13.95
CA SER A 1145 -14.81 -65.67 -14.95
C SER A 1145 -14.42 -64.21 -15.20
N TYR A 1146 -13.11 -63.96 -15.13
CA TYR A 1146 -12.41 -62.83 -15.73
C TYR A 1146 -12.41 -62.99 -17.26
N THR A 1147 -12.65 -61.91 -18.02
CA THR A 1147 -12.00 -61.66 -19.31
C THR A 1147 -11.88 -60.15 -19.61
N THR A 1148 -10.76 -59.85 -20.24
CA THR A 1148 -10.17 -58.57 -20.69
C THR A 1148 -11.00 -57.77 -21.70
N PRO A 1149 -10.84 -56.43 -21.78
CA PRO A 1149 -11.52 -55.62 -22.78
C PRO A 1149 -10.77 -55.59 -24.12
N VAL A 1150 -11.47 -55.91 -25.21
CA VAL A 1150 -11.09 -55.60 -26.59
C VAL A 1150 -12.24 -54.80 -27.20
N MET A 1151 -11.90 -53.62 -27.73
CA MET A 1151 -12.77 -52.72 -28.52
C MET A 1151 -13.37 -53.46 -29.72
N PRO A 1152 -14.60 -53.10 -30.15
CA PRO A 1152 -14.69 -52.49 -31.47
C PRO A 1152 -15.75 -51.38 -31.63
N TYR A 1153 -15.32 -50.34 -32.34
CA TYR A 1153 -16.02 -49.45 -33.27
C TYR A 1153 -17.52 -49.66 -33.55
N LEU A 1154 -18.29 -48.57 -33.45
CA LEU A 1154 -19.45 -48.28 -34.31
C LEU A 1154 -19.41 -46.81 -34.73
N GLY A 1155 -19.63 -46.57 -36.03
CA GLY A 1155 -19.33 -45.32 -36.71
C GLY A 1155 -20.49 -44.33 -36.88
N TYR A 1156 -20.07 -43.08 -37.07
CA TYR A 1156 -20.50 -42.03 -38.01
C TYR A 1156 -21.99 -41.82 -38.35
N GLY A 1157 -22.40 -40.54 -38.23
CA GLY A 1157 -23.44 -39.94 -39.07
C GLY A 1157 -23.90 -38.55 -38.60
N MET A 1158 -23.52 -37.52 -39.37
CA MET A 1158 -23.79 -36.06 -39.29
C MET A 1158 -23.03 -35.26 -38.23
#